data_AF-A0A850AZW5-F1
#
_entry.id   AF-A0A850AZW5-F1
#
_cell.length_a   1.000
_cell.length_b   1.000
_cell.length_c   1.000
_cell.angle_alpha   90.00
_cell.angle_beta   90.00
_cell.angle_gamma   90.00
#
_symmetry.space_group_name_H-M   'P 1'
#
loop_
_entity.id
_entity.type
_entity.pdbx_description
1 polymer ?
#
loop_
_entity_poly.entity_id
_entity_poly.type
_entity_poly.pdbx_seq_one_letter_code
_entity_poly.pdbx_strand_id
1 'polypeptide(L)'
;MFAPFIGPAFWPPYAPSQAPQITVHWEDAAQKDVVVVQGARYRCRIGTLPARILSLELDGQPLLGPAGMTVAHVDPGGVARLPAPVGVRPDWDVWRSQRWLPATDARARMNVWNASPYYYDAHILDIPLLSTAEVAEYARPEPPSLMTLDYSADNGDSRDLNNITLSRAPDRAMRIEATGSDPHMTLSSVDLQGPVRLRLRLRSNQGGGAAVYWAADGGPIEAENVAIFAVAGDNDWHDYDVDLPMQRRITTLRLDPPGETSVTDLSRVEIRSRAGRTMPRPLRGEIILHAQPDRLGLEFKVEGSEGPSPGRILLTLDGSLRSHTVNQRLVLQLGEERSGLAGLAAPGVFQSGAELSMPAVGAWLALRPSDGLAPERRMAPDIHPLSRRSVTLTDGAWLGFDEASGLYIADLDRNGGAFSFEPAYQNPTRRMAASFDLTNDAQPREMLVKLHTETGNLEAGVLTDPYGFMLPVPAFVAKNFAGEMEEPDDAAYGDVYFPLRLAPAARAIFTVHPLTHGWGIWPLKQVSSIRFFLIYWHCSTGASETTCWCMNWMETLGAVFHIPDFRPMSGPFWPGQPQHDCQHWPGWLQYNGARGRLCYDKTVFESIAPNLARFTMHFRTSDNTARATVQAWEAPQRDEARTMVKLRYDWDMPCAIEGDARRNFRWLNMSFFTGRNASLLWTGPDGQTVRRDLPSSGDVTILGEPMATASPFMGAEGPGDKYNVLTLVRSFRARLGGKDYDRPAFSAAFDGRDASTWLTVDRSDLQLQPGDFIEAEVMLMPHGEPTPLGFKAERERRRYGLAPTQIHVNEGAKISDLPPHVRARDEVAALTLKGGHGDLPLIVDGFKGWKLPLLWLGGVWQDHQVHGGDGYQVQPDGAGGYRVIFTLPHREGQTHDIMVTRAECSDEIVAARDRNGYLELEARKIGEWRLKAPAMFAPGVHRLAPDAPTRTFTGRAKLLRQVPLNIEGLTAPTDVHVETWTPGRIHIRVSGPARLTVGGLRPDGRYRLTAGGRSRLARAENGSLSVTMDREGTVELRSQPARPIGDGQTTR
;
A
#
# COMPACT_ATOMS: atom_id res chain seq x y z
N MET A 1 -1.50 -32.85 33.52
CA MET A 1 -0.63 -32.28 32.48
C MET A 1 -1.27 -32.63 31.14
N PHE A 2 -2.21 -31.81 30.69
CA PHE A 2 -2.90 -32.00 29.40
C PHE A 2 -2.26 -31.02 28.43
N ALA A 3 -1.66 -31.54 27.36
CA ALA A 3 -1.24 -30.70 26.24
C ALA A 3 -2.48 -29.96 25.72
N PRO A 4 -2.43 -28.63 25.58
CA PRO A 4 -3.54 -27.90 24.97
C PRO A 4 -3.71 -28.41 23.53
N PHE A 5 -4.96 -28.41 23.05
CA PHE A 5 -5.27 -28.52 21.63
C PHE A 5 -4.57 -27.37 20.89
N ILE A 6 -3.30 -27.58 20.54
CA ILE A 6 -2.61 -26.85 19.48
C ILE A 6 -3.18 -27.46 18.20
N GLY A 7 -4.13 -26.76 17.56
CA GLY A 7 -4.55 -27.13 16.21
C GLY A 7 -3.32 -27.23 15.29
N PRO A 8 -3.33 -28.09 14.26
CA PRO A 8 -2.14 -28.32 13.45
C PRO A 8 -1.70 -27.00 12.82
N ALA A 9 -0.40 -26.74 12.77
CA ALA A 9 0.18 -25.53 12.21
C ALA A 9 -0.17 -25.39 10.72
N PHE A 10 -1.28 -24.69 10.43
CA PHE A 10 -1.77 -24.41 9.07
C PHE A 10 -1.42 -23.00 8.56
N TRP A 11 -1.07 -22.11 9.47
CA TRP A 11 -1.04 -20.66 9.26
C TRP A 11 0.36 -20.11 9.54
N PRO A 12 0.76 -19.00 8.90
CA PRO A 12 2.05 -18.38 9.16
C PRO A 12 2.15 -17.96 10.63
N PRO A 13 3.27 -18.25 11.31
CA PRO A 13 3.42 -17.94 12.73
C PRO A 13 3.81 -16.47 12.99
N TYR A 14 4.04 -15.69 11.94
CA TYR A 14 4.60 -14.35 12.06
C TYR A 14 3.52 -13.26 11.93
N ALA A 15 3.71 -12.18 12.68
CA ALA A 15 2.95 -10.95 12.45
C ALA A 15 3.31 -10.36 11.08
N PRO A 16 2.43 -9.54 10.45
CA PRO A 16 2.74 -8.85 9.20
C PRO A 16 4.10 -8.12 9.22
N SER A 17 4.46 -7.51 10.35
CA SER A 17 5.70 -6.74 10.50
C SER A 17 6.96 -7.60 10.56
N GLN A 18 6.79 -8.91 10.74
CA GLN A 18 7.84 -9.91 10.77
C GLN A 18 7.84 -10.77 9.50
N ALA A 19 6.96 -10.49 8.54
CA ALA A 19 6.97 -11.16 7.26
C ALA A 19 8.34 -10.97 6.59
N PRO A 20 8.95 -12.06 6.07
CA PRO A 20 10.17 -11.97 5.28
C PRO A 20 10.03 -10.91 4.18
N GLN A 21 11.03 -10.04 4.07
CA GLN A 21 10.93 -8.84 3.25
C GLN A 21 11.12 -9.15 1.77
N ILE A 22 10.33 -8.48 0.95
CA ILE A 22 10.46 -8.38 -0.49
C ILE A 22 10.33 -6.90 -0.88
N THR A 23 11.18 -6.45 -1.78
CA THR A 23 11.12 -5.07 -2.27
C THR A 23 11.54 -4.99 -3.73
N VAL A 24 10.95 -4.02 -4.43
CA VAL A 24 11.37 -3.54 -5.73
C VAL A 24 11.67 -2.06 -5.56
N HIS A 25 12.79 -1.58 -6.08
CA HIS A 25 13.13 -0.15 -6.01
C HIS A 25 14.13 0.24 -7.09
N TRP A 26 14.27 1.54 -7.32
CA TRP A 26 15.35 2.09 -8.14
C TRP A 26 16.62 2.25 -7.31
N GLU A 27 17.75 1.80 -7.85
CA GLU A 27 19.05 2.01 -7.23
C GLU A 27 19.49 3.48 -7.36
N ASP A 28 19.18 4.07 -8.52
CA ASP A 28 19.52 5.45 -8.86
C ASP A 28 18.41 6.44 -8.48
N ALA A 29 18.81 7.61 -8.02
CA ALA A 29 17.90 8.66 -7.55
C ALA A 29 17.10 9.33 -8.67
N ALA A 30 17.44 9.07 -9.94
CA ALA A 30 16.74 9.58 -11.11
C ALA A 30 15.61 8.65 -11.58
N GLN A 31 15.53 7.42 -11.03
CA GLN A 31 14.59 6.38 -11.39
C GLN A 31 14.68 5.94 -12.86
N LYS A 32 15.90 5.73 -13.38
CA LYS A 32 16.13 5.48 -14.80
C LYS A 32 16.92 4.23 -15.11
N ASP A 33 18.04 4.00 -14.44
CA ASP A 33 19.10 3.13 -14.94
C ASP A 33 19.04 1.70 -14.41
N VAL A 34 18.83 1.54 -13.10
CA VAL A 34 18.93 0.23 -12.44
C VAL A 34 17.76 -0.01 -11.50
N VAL A 35 17.02 -1.07 -11.79
CA VAL A 35 15.96 -1.62 -10.93
C VAL A 35 16.56 -2.73 -10.07
N VAL A 36 16.20 -2.76 -8.80
CA VAL A 36 16.58 -3.80 -7.85
C VAL A 36 15.32 -4.55 -7.43
N VAL A 37 15.34 -5.88 -7.60
CA VAL A 37 14.34 -6.79 -7.04
C VAL A 37 15.02 -7.63 -5.98
N GLN A 38 14.54 -7.56 -4.74
CA GLN A 38 15.20 -8.16 -3.59
C GLN A 38 14.20 -8.95 -2.75
N GLY A 39 14.55 -10.22 -2.46
CA GLY A 39 13.86 -11.05 -1.48
C GLY A 39 14.57 -11.01 -0.13
N ALA A 40 14.28 -11.99 0.73
CA ALA A 40 14.84 -12.05 2.08
C ALA A 40 16.36 -12.25 2.08
N ARG A 41 16.89 -12.93 1.06
CA ARG A 41 18.32 -13.28 0.95
C ARG A 41 18.93 -13.07 -0.42
N TYR A 42 18.11 -13.06 -1.47
CA TYR A 42 18.60 -12.82 -2.82
C TYR A 42 18.37 -11.37 -3.25
N ARG A 43 19.22 -10.89 -4.17
CA ARG A 43 19.07 -9.58 -4.81
C ARG A 43 19.38 -9.70 -6.30
N CYS A 44 18.50 -9.16 -7.14
CA CYS A 44 18.62 -9.12 -8.59
C CYS A 44 18.68 -7.67 -9.03
N ARG A 45 19.79 -7.27 -9.68
CA ARG A 45 19.94 -5.93 -10.28
C ARG A 45 19.68 -6.03 -11.77
N ILE A 46 18.83 -5.17 -12.31
CA ILE A 46 18.45 -5.15 -13.72
C ILE A 46 18.75 -3.77 -14.29
N GLY A 47 19.58 -3.72 -15.33
CA GLY A 47 19.81 -2.51 -16.10
C GLY A 47 18.70 -2.34 -17.13
N THR A 48 18.29 -1.10 -17.39
CA THR A 48 17.23 -0.78 -18.37
C THR A 48 17.78 -0.40 -19.75
N LEU A 49 19.09 -0.10 -19.86
CA LEU A 49 19.75 0.27 -21.12
C LEU A 49 21.24 -0.13 -21.15
N PRO A 50 21.65 -1.13 -21.96
CA PRO A 50 20.78 -2.15 -22.56
C PRO A 50 20.07 -2.97 -21.46
N ALA A 51 18.85 -3.41 -21.75
CA ALA A 51 18.08 -4.19 -20.78
C ALA A 51 18.74 -5.55 -20.49
N ARG A 52 19.18 -5.80 -19.26
CA ARG A 52 19.79 -7.10 -18.85
C ARG A 52 19.85 -7.24 -17.34
N ILE A 53 20.01 -8.48 -16.87
CA ILE A 53 20.30 -8.73 -15.45
C ILE A 53 21.79 -8.49 -15.22
N LEU A 54 22.11 -7.48 -14.41
CA LEU A 54 23.48 -7.04 -14.11
C LEU A 54 24.13 -7.92 -13.05
N SER A 55 23.38 -8.31 -12.02
CA SER A 55 23.85 -9.24 -10.99
C SER A 55 22.70 -10.05 -10.40
N LEU A 56 23.05 -11.26 -9.97
CA LEU A 56 22.28 -12.04 -9.00
C LEU A 56 23.19 -12.22 -7.79
N GLU A 57 22.68 -11.85 -6.62
CA GLU A 57 23.42 -11.89 -5.36
C GLU A 57 22.66 -12.77 -4.37
N LEU A 58 23.40 -13.52 -3.54
CA LEU A 58 22.86 -14.24 -2.38
C LEU A 58 23.66 -13.81 -1.14
N ASP A 59 22.96 -13.33 -0.11
CA ASP A 59 23.58 -12.80 1.12
C ASP A 59 24.67 -11.76 0.84
N GLY A 60 24.45 -10.92 -0.18
CA GLY A 60 25.38 -9.88 -0.63
C GLY A 60 26.57 -10.38 -1.47
N GLN A 61 26.67 -11.68 -1.74
CA GLN A 61 27.72 -12.24 -2.60
C GLN A 61 27.23 -12.37 -4.04
N PRO A 62 27.93 -11.80 -5.04
CA PRO A 62 27.56 -11.92 -6.44
C PRO A 62 27.78 -13.35 -6.96
N LEU A 63 26.81 -13.87 -7.70
CA LEU A 63 26.82 -15.19 -8.35
C LEU A 63 27.11 -15.09 -9.85
N LEU A 64 27.05 -13.88 -10.40
CA LEU A 64 27.38 -13.56 -11.79
C LEU A 64 28.59 -12.62 -11.82
N GLY A 65 29.42 -12.77 -12.85
CA GLY A 65 30.49 -11.85 -13.20
C GLY A 65 29.97 -10.56 -13.84
N PRO A 66 30.88 -9.65 -14.22
CA PRO A 66 30.53 -8.30 -14.69
C PRO A 66 29.65 -8.26 -15.96
N ALA A 67 29.65 -9.31 -16.79
CA ALA A 67 28.80 -9.36 -17.97
C ALA A 67 27.33 -9.70 -17.62
N GLY A 68 27.07 -10.21 -16.41
CA GLY A 68 25.73 -10.50 -15.91
C GLY A 68 25.05 -11.65 -16.65
N MET A 69 23.73 -11.52 -16.85
CA MET A 69 22.93 -12.44 -17.67
C MET A 69 22.24 -11.67 -18.79
N THR A 70 22.52 -12.09 -20.03
CA THR A 70 21.94 -11.50 -21.25
C THR A 70 20.86 -12.41 -21.80
N VAL A 71 19.73 -11.83 -22.16
CA VAL A 71 18.61 -12.51 -22.82
C VAL A 71 18.73 -12.26 -24.32
N ALA A 72 18.84 -13.31 -25.12
CA ALA A 72 18.79 -13.23 -26.56
C ALA A 72 17.57 -13.98 -27.08
N HIS A 73 16.90 -13.40 -28.06
CA HIS A 73 15.79 -14.01 -28.75
C HIS A 73 16.26 -14.55 -30.10
N VAL A 74 16.13 -15.84 -30.36
CA VAL A 74 16.61 -16.47 -31.61
C VAL A 74 15.41 -16.88 -32.47
N ASP A 75 15.36 -16.32 -33.67
CA ASP A 75 14.30 -16.62 -34.63
C ASP A 75 14.43 -18.03 -35.24
N PRO A 76 13.42 -18.52 -35.99
CA PRO A 76 13.49 -19.82 -36.64
C PRO A 76 14.65 -19.97 -37.65
N GLY A 77 15.17 -18.86 -38.17
CA GLY A 77 16.33 -18.81 -39.07
C GLY A 77 17.68 -18.89 -38.33
N GLY A 78 17.69 -18.87 -37.00
CA GLY A 78 18.90 -18.93 -36.18
C GLY A 78 19.54 -17.57 -35.91
N VAL A 79 18.89 -16.46 -36.28
CA VAL A 79 19.43 -15.11 -36.01
C VAL A 79 19.11 -14.74 -34.57
N ALA A 80 20.15 -14.49 -33.79
CA ALA A 80 20.02 -13.98 -32.42
C ALA A 80 19.71 -12.47 -32.43
N ARG A 81 18.76 -12.07 -31.60
CA ARG A 81 18.37 -10.69 -31.34
C ARG A 81 18.64 -10.34 -29.89
N LEU A 82 19.37 -9.26 -29.65
CA LEU A 82 19.86 -8.80 -28.36
C LEU A 82 19.21 -7.45 -27.99
N PRO A 83 19.11 -7.14 -26.69
CA PRO A 83 18.73 -5.83 -26.21
C PRO A 83 19.55 -4.72 -26.85
N ALA A 84 18.87 -3.67 -27.32
CA ALA A 84 19.48 -2.57 -28.05
C ALA A 84 20.48 -1.80 -27.18
N PRO A 85 21.66 -1.42 -27.73
CA PRO A 85 22.64 -0.60 -27.02
C PRO A 85 22.18 0.88 -26.89
N VAL A 86 22.96 1.65 -26.12
CA VAL A 86 22.81 3.12 -26.02
C VAL A 86 22.87 3.76 -27.42
N GLY A 87 22.05 4.79 -27.64
CA GLY A 87 22.01 5.55 -28.90
C GLY A 87 21.06 4.96 -29.95
N VAL A 88 20.36 3.87 -29.63
CA VAL A 88 19.24 3.39 -30.44
C VAL A 88 17.96 4.09 -29.98
N ARG A 89 17.13 4.48 -30.95
CA ARG A 89 15.75 4.90 -30.75
C ARG A 89 14.85 3.97 -31.58
N PRO A 90 13.96 3.18 -30.96
CA PRO A 90 13.05 2.33 -31.70
C PRO A 90 11.94 3.17 -32.37
N ASP A 91 11.45 2.70 -33.52
CA ASP A 91 10.35 3.32 -34.26
C ASP A 91 8.98 2.84 -33.72
N TRP A 92 8.69 3.17 -32.46
CA TRP A 92 7.40 2.88 -31.83
C TRP A 92 7.06 3.88 -30.72
N ASP A 93 5.79 3.86 -30.30
CA ASP A 93 5.33 4.59 -29.12
C ASP A 93 5.49 3.76 -27.83
N VAL A 94 5.76 4.46 -26.74
CA VAL A 94 5.80 3.95 -25.36
C VAL A 94 4.74 4.66 -24.53
N TRP A 95 4.15 3.96 -23.57
CA TRP A 95 3.15 4.54 -22.68
C TRP A 95 3.81 5.41 -21.62
N ARG A 96 3.45 6.70 -21.57
CA ARG A 96 3.96 7.67 -20.60
C ARG A 96 2.86 8.67 -20.24
N SER A 97 2.59 8.82 -18.94
CA SER A 97 1.60 9.80 -18.44
C SER A 97 0.23 9.66 -19.13
N GLN A 98 -0.31 8.42 -19.13
CA GLN A 98 -1.63 8.09 -19.67
C GLN A 98 -1.82 8.32 -21.19
N ARG A 99 -0.72 8.39 -21.96
CA ARG A 99 -0.76 8.52 -23.42
C ARG A 99 0.42 7.82 -24.09
N TRP A 100 0.21 7.46 -25.35
CA TRP A 100 1.28 6.98 -26.23
C TRP A 100 2.14 8.16 -26.69
N LEU A 101 3.44 8.07 -26.44
CA LEU A 101 4.43 9.03 -26.92
C LEU A 101 5.55 8.28 -27.64
N PRO A 102 6.14 8.86 -28.70
CA PRO A 102 7.28 8.24 -29.38
C PRO A 102 8.41 7.91 -28.39
N ALA A 103 9.00 6.73 -28.52
CA ALA A 103 10.17 6.35 -27.73
C ALA A 103 11.29 7.39 -27.92
N THR A 104 11.91 7.81 -26.81
CA THR A 104 13.02 8.77 -26.82
C THR A 104 14.38 8.09 -26.90
N ASP A 105 14.49 6.88 -26.37
CA ASP A 105 15.68 6.02 -26.36
C ASP A 105 15.27 4.54 -26.31
N ALA A 106 16.27 3.65 -26.28
CA ALA A 106 16.12 2.20 -26.19
C ALA A 106 15.87 1.68 -24.77
N ARG A 107 15.55 2.56 -23.81
CA ARG A 107 15.43 2.20 -22.41
C ARG A 107 14.15 1.42 -22.14
N ALA A 108 14.30 0.29 -21.46
CA ALA A 108 13.16 -0.48 -20.98
C ALA A 108 12.43 0.26 -19.84
N ARG A 109 11.12 0.11 -19.79
CA ARG A 109 10.26 0.69 -18.75
C ARG A 109 10.09 -0.31 -17.61
N MET A 110 10.03 0.16 -16.37
CA MET A 110 9.76 -0.68 -15.20
C MET A 110 8.37 -0.37 -14.65
N ASN A 111 7.59 -1.43 -14.47
CA ASN A 111 6.26 -1.37 -13.89
C ASN A 111 6.12 -2.42 -12.78
N VAL A 112 5.22 -2.17 -11.83
CA VAL A 112 4.81 -3.18 -10.84
C VAL A 112 3.31 -3.36 -10.94
N TRP A 113 2.87 -4.52 -11.40
CA TRP A 113 1.45 -4.79 -11.60
C TRP A 113 0.78 -5.28 -10.32
N ASN A 114 1.48 -6.08 -9.53
CA ASN A 114 1.02 -6.55 -8.23
C ASN A 114 2.13 -6.33 -7.21
N ALA A 115 1.78 -5.81 -6.04
CA ALA A 115 2.71 -5.65 -4.93
C ALA A 115 2.04 -6.09 -3.63
N SER A 116 2.74 -6.87 -2.82
CA SER A 116 2.24 -7.31 -1.51
C SER A 116 3.43 -7.64 -0.59
N PRO A 117 3.21 -7.83 0.71
CA PRO A 117 4.25 -8.30 1.62
C PRO A 117 4.82 -9.68 1.27
N TYR A 118 4.15 -10.44 0.38
CA TYR A 118 4.48 -11.83 0.05
C TYR A 118 4.96 -12.02 -1.39
N TYR A 119 4.62 -11.09 -2.28
CA TYR A 119 4.78 -11.26 -3.71
C TYR A 119 4.81 -9.93 -4.45
N TYR A 120 5.72 -9.81 -5.41
CA TYR A 120 5.77 -8.73 -6.38
C TYR A 120 5.79 -9.30 -7.80
N ASP A 121 5.10 -8.60 -8.69
CA ASP A 121 5.04 -8.86 -10.12
C ASP A 121 5.62 -7.63 -10.83
N ALA A 122 6.93 -7.65 -11.08
CA ALA A 122 7.67 -6.52 -11.63
C ALA A 122 8.01 -6.77 -13.11
N HIS A 123 7.62 -5.85 -13.98
CA HIS A 123 7.73 -5.97 -15.42
C HIS A 123 8.79 -5.00 -15.95
N ILE A 124 9.73 -5.52 -16.73
CA ILE A 124 10.68 -4.74 -17.53
C ILE A 124 10.21 -4.83 -18.98
N LEU A 125 9.50 -3.79 -19.40
CA LEU A 125 8.72 -3.71 -20.64
C LEU A 125 9.47 -2.95 -21.73
N ASP A 126 8.93 -3.02 -22.95
CA ASP A 126 9.36 -2.20 -24.08
C ASP A 126 10.84 -2.40 -24.46
N ILE A 127 11.39 -3.60 -24.22
CA ILE A 127 12.80 -3.92 -24.50
C ILE A 127 13.00 -4.00 -26.03
N PRO A 128 13.82 -3.14 -26.65
CA PRO A 128 14.07 -3.24 -28.08
C PRO A 128 15.10 -4.33 -28.38
N LEU A 129 14.71 -5.32 -29.17
CA LEU A 129 15.56 -6.46 -29.56
C LEU A 129 16.02 -6.34 -31.03
N LEU A 130 17.31 -6.12 -31.22
CA LEU A 130 17.99 -5.96 -32.51
C LEU A 130 18.79 -7.22 -32.87
N SER A 131 18.86 -7.57 -34.15
CA SER A 131 19.77 -8.63 -34.60
C SER A 131 21.21 -8.34 -34.19
N THR A 132 22.01 -9.38 -34.00
CA THR A 132 23.46 -9.23 -33.72
C THR A 132 24.19 -8.35 -34.73
N ALA A 133 23.75 -8.36 -36.00
CA ALA A 133 24.30 -7.52 -37.05
C ALA A 133 23.96 -6.02 -36.83
N GLU A 134 22.71 -5.72 -36.51
CA GLU A 134 22.26 -4.35 -36.16
C GLU A 134 22.98 -3.86 -34.90
N VAL A 135 23.08 -4.67 -33.84
CA VAL A 135 23.84 -4.29 -32.63
C VAL A 135 25.30 -3.97 -32.97
N ALA A 136 25.94 -4.78 -33.82
CA ALA A 136 27.31 -4.51 -34.27
C ALA A 136 27.41 -3.22 -35.12
N GLU A 137 26.38 -2.88 -35.90
CA GLU A 137 26.30 -1.62 -36.63
C GLU A 137 26.21 -0.43 -35.67
N TYR A 138 25.35 -0.53 -34.64
CA TYR A 138 25.15 0.50 -33.61
C TYR A 138 26.34 0.66 -32.66
N ALA A 139 27.14 -0.39 -32.47
CA ALA A 139 28.37 -0.34 -31.69
C ALA A 139 29.52 0.41 -32.38
N ARG A 140 29.43 0.68 -33.70
CA ARG A 140 30.45 1.48 -34.40
C ARG A 140 30.49 2.92 -33.86
N PRO A 141 31.64 3.59 -33.78
CA PRO A 141 31.66 5.02 -33.47
C PRO A 141 30.85 5.79 -34.50
N GLU A 142 30.05 6.76 -34.07
CA GLU A 142 29.38 7.67 -34.99
C GLU A 142 30.44 8.46 -35.79
N PRO A 143 30.18 8.79 -37.07
CA PRO A 143 31.07 9.67 -37.81
C PRO A 143 31.20 11.02 -37.09
N PRO A 144 32.39 11.65 -37.12
CA PRO A 144 32.59 12.95 -36.50
C PRO A 144 31.61 13.99 -37.04
N SER A 145 31.22 14.94 -36.19
CA SER A 145 30.38 16.06 -36.61
C SER A 145 31.04 16.83 -37.74
N LEU A 146 30.28 17.09 -38.81
CA LEU A 146 30.69 17.95 -39.91
C LEU A 146 30.74 19.42 -39.46
N MET A 147 29.82 19.81 -38.56
CA MET A 147 29.73 21.15 -38.02
C MET A 147 29.06 21.12 -36.64
N THR A 148 29.33 22.11 -35.79
CA THR A 148 28.60 22.31 -34.53
C THR A 148 28.34 23.79 -34.34
N LEU A 149 27.07 24.12 -34.14
CA LEU A 149 26.60 25.46 -33.81
C LEU A 149 26.33 25.46 -32.30
N ASP A 150 27.19 26.13 -31.53
CA ASP A 150 27.10 26.22 -30.07
C ASP A 150 26.52 27.58 -29.67
N TYR A 151 25.39 27.56 -28.97
CA TYR A 151 24.65 28.74 -28.56
C TYR A 151 24.84 29.08 -27.07
N SER A 152 25.79 28.44 -26.39
CA SER A 152 26.08 28.68 -24.97
C SER A 152 26.80 30.01 -24.71
N ALA A 153 27.50 30.56 -25.71
CA ALA A 153 28.23 31.82 -25.61
C ALA A 153 27.43 33.02 -26.14
N ASP A 154 26.84 32.88 -27.33
CA ASP A 154 26.00 33.88 -28.00
C ASP A 154 24.94 33.20 -28.89
N ASN A 155 24.21 33.96 -29.71
CA ASN A 155 23.18 33.43 -30.62
C ASN A 155 23.74 33.11 -32.02
N GLY A 156 25.06 33.19 -32.21
CA GLY A 156 25.70 33.17 -33.52
C GLY A 156 25.19 34.29 -34.43
N ASP A 157 25.13 34.03 -35.73
CA ASP A 157 24.47 34.84 -36.75
C ASP A 157 22.99 34.48 -36.98
N SER A 158 22.37 33.76 -36.03
CA SER A 158 20.93 33.45 -36.06
C SER A 158 20.10 34.74 -36.02
N ARG A 159 18.94 34.73 -36.67
CA ARG A 159 18.06 35.92 -36.77
C ARG A 159 16.64 35.54 -36.37
N ASP A 160 16.05 36.36 -35.50
CA ASP A 160 14.61 36.36 -35.30
C ASP A 160 13.90 36.70 -36.61
N LEU A 161 12.89 35.90 -36.94
CA LEU A 161 11.95 36.16 -38.02
C LEU A 161 10.53 36.05 -37.46
N ASN A 162 9.53 36.16 -38.33
CA ASN A 162 8.10 36.19 -38.04
C ASN A 162 7.70 35.65 -36.64
N ASN A 163 7.21 36.54 -35.77
CA ASN A 163 6.71 36.22 -34.42
C ASN A 163 7.69 35.53 -33.45
N ILE A 164 9.01 35.59 -33.70
CA ILE A 164 10.06 35.17 -32.78
C ILE A 164 10.76 36.38 -32.16
N THR A 165 11.10 36.27 -30.87
CA THR A 165 12.10 37.13 -30.21
C THR A 165 13.22 36.25 -29.67
N LEU A 166 14.48 36.59 -29.97
CA LEU A 166 15.64 35.90 -29.42
C LEU A 166 16.16 36.61 -28.17
N SER A 167 16.34 35.84 -27.09
CA SER A 167 16.90 36.32 -25.83
C SER A 167 17.88 35.29 -25.26
N ARG A 168 18.30 35.45 -24.01
CA ARG A 168 19.22 34.52 -23.33
C ARG A 168 18.52 33.86 -22.16
N ALA A 169 18.61 32.54 -22.09
CA ALA A 169 18.16 31.78 -20.95
C ALA A 169 19.11 31.97 -19.74
N PRO A 170 18.66 31.70 -18.49
CA PRO A 170 19.51 31.82 -17.30
C PRO A 170 20.78 30.94 -17.33
N ASP A 171 20.73 29.80 -18.00
CA ASP A 171 21.84 28.88 -18.22
C ASP A 171 22.65 29.18 -19.48
N ARG A 172 22.44 30.38 -20.07
CA ARG A 172 23.12 30.88 -21.26
C ARG A 172 22.81 30.07 -22.53
N ALA A 173 21.69 29.37 -22.63
CA ALA A 173 21.20 28.93 -23.94
C ALA A 173 20.59 30.10 -24.74
N MET A 174 20.46 29.95 -26.06
CA MET A 174 19.66 30.85 -26.87
C MET A 174 18.18 30.59 -26.59
N ARG A 175 17.47 31.61 -26.10
CA ARG A 175 16.03 31.53 -25.83
C ARG A 175 15.24 32.06 -27.01
N ILE A 176 14.24 31.30 -27.43
CA ILE A 176 13.37 31.54 -28.57
C ILE A 176 11.94 31.72 -28.02
N GLU A 177 11.40 32.93 -28.09
CA GLU A 177 10.05 33.25 -27.63
C GLU A 177 9.12 33.44 -28.84
N ALA A 178 8.17 32.53 -29.00
CA ALA A 178 7.14 32.58 -30.03
C ALA A 178 5.88 33.31 -29.52
N THR A 179 5.32 34.23 -30.30
CA THR A 179 4.20 35.10 -29.88
C THR A 179 3.04 35.23 -30.89
N GLY A 180 2.94 34.34 -31.89
CA GLY A 180 1.92 34.43 -32.92
C GLY A 180 1.96 33.29 -33.95
N SER A 181 1.18 33.42 -35.02
CA SER A 181 1.07 32.39 -36.06
C SER A 181 2.34 32.27 -36.92
N ASP A 182 2.68 31.04 -37.32
CA ASP A 182 3.89 30.68 -38.10
C ASP A 182 5.21 31.24 -37.50
N PRO A 183 5.49 31.00 -36.20
CA PRO A 183 6.70 31.50 -35.57
C PRO A 183 7.93 30.79 -36.15
N HIS A 184 8.92 31.53 -36.65
CA HIS A 184 10.15 30.94 -37.18
C HIS A 184 11.37 31.84 -37.09
N MET A 185 12.55 31.24 -37.21
CA MET A 185 13.84 31.93 -37.20
C MET A 185 14.83 31.27 -38.16
N THR A 186 15.87 32.00 -38.61
CA THR A 186 17.02 31.36 -39.25
C THR A 186 18.07 31.01 -38.21
N LEU A 187 18.58 29.78 -38.26
CA LEU A 187 19.76 29.36 -37.53
C LEU A 187 21.02 29.94 -38.19
N SER A 188 22.14 29.78 -37.49
CA SER A 188 23.45 30.18 -37.99
C SER A 188 23.79 29.61 -39.37
N SER A 189 24.51 30.39 -40.18
CA SER A 189 24.80 30.02 -41.57
C SER A 189 25.57 28.69 -41.66
N VAL A 190 25.18 27.86 -42.61
CA VAL A 190 25.81 26.55 -42.89
C VAL A 190 26.25 26.49 -44.35
N ASP A 191 27.33 25.77 -44.65
CA ASP A 191 27.70 25.42 -46.03
C ASP A 191 28.11 23.96 -46.07
N LEU A 192 27.13 23.07 -46.27
CA LEU A 192 27.30 21.63 -46.07
C LEU A 192 26.72 20.84 -47.22
N GLN A 193 27.46 19.87 -47.71
CA GLN A 193 26.97 18.92 -48.72
C GLN A 193 25.98 17.94 -48.06
N GLY A 194 24.72 17.95 -48.50
CA GLY A 194 23.74 16.95 -48.11
C GLY A 194 24.05 15.55 -48.68
N PRO A 195 23.53 14.47 -48.07
CA PRO A 195 22.56 14.49 -46.98
C PRO A 195 23.20 14.56 -45.59
N VAL A 196 22.53 15.25 -44.66
CA VAL A 196 23.00 15.43 -43.28
C VAL A 196 21.93 15.09 -42.25
N ARG A 197 22.34 14.89 -41.00
CA ARG A 197 21.48 14.82 -39.82
C ARG A 197 21.84 15.97 -38.89
N LEU A 198 20.84 16.67 -38.39
CA LEU A 198 20.99 17.67 -37.34
C LEU A 198 20.65 17.01 -35.99
N ARG A 199 21.50 17.17 -34.98
CA ARG A 199 21.19 16.85 -33.59
C ARG A 199 21.02 18.15 -32.82
N LEU A 200 19.79 18.52 -32.53
CA LEU A 200 19.43 19.74 -31.82
C LEU A 200 19.26 19.44 -30.34
N ARG A 201 19.99 20.14 -29.47
CA ARG A 201 19.79 20.08 -28.01
C ARG A 201 18.90 21.22 -27.56
N LEU A 202 17.63 20.94 -27.30
CA LEU A 202 16.61 21.94 -26.94
C LEU A 202 15.75 21.51 -25.75
N ARG A 203 15.15 22.48 -25.07
CA ARG A 203 14.03 22.31 -24.11
C ARG A 203 12.91 23.28 -24.46
N SER A 204 11.66 22.91 -24.22
CA SER A 204 10.52 23.81 -24.49
C SER A 204 9.44 23.68 -23.41
N ASN A 205 8.72 24.77 -23.16
CA ASN A 205 7.55 24.78 -22.28
C ASN A 205 6.27 24.26 -22.97
N GLN A 206 6.32 24.05 -24.28
CA GLN A 206 5.23 23.53 -25.10
C GLN A 206 5.74 22.41 -25.98
N GLY A 207 4.99 21.31 -26.01
CA GLY A 207 5.30 20.17 -26.86
C GLY A 207 4.57 20.27 -28.19
N GLY A 208 4.93 19.41 -29.14
CA GLY A 208 4.24 19.33 -30.43
C GLY A 208 5.19 19.35 -31.62
N GLY A 209 4.65 19.65 -32.80
CA GLY A 209 5.43 19.71 -34.04
C GLY A 209 6.33 20.93 -34.07
N ALA A 210 7.64 20.69 -34.17
CA ALA A 210 8.64 21.66 -34.61
C ALA A 210 9.10 21.28 -36.02
N ALA A 211 9.70 22.22 -36.75
CA ALA A 211 10.18 21.95 -38.09
C ALA A 211 11.54 22.58 -38.35
N VAL A 212 12.39 21.88 -39.09
CA VAL A 212 13.56 22.48 -39.72
C VAL A 212 13.29 22.61 -41.20
N TYR A 213 13.39 23.83 -41.71
CA TYR A 213 13.41 24.12 -43.14
C TYR A 213 14.83 24.40 -43.60
N TRP A 214 15.07 24.26 -44.90
CA TRP A 214 16.38 24.56 -45.47
C TRP A 214 16.31 25.19 -46.86
N ALA A 215 17.39 25.90 -47.21
CA ALA A 215 17.66 26.36 -48.56
C ALA A 215 18.83 25.58 -49.16
N ALA A 216 18.73 25.27 -50.46
CA ALA A 216 19.74 24.52 -51.20
C ALA A 216 20.39 25.38 -52.31
N ASP A 217 21.69 25.20 -52.51
CA ASP A 217 22.53 25.84 -53.54
C ASP A 217 22.40 27.38 -53.61
N GLY A 218 22.09 28.04 -52.49
CA GLY A 218 21.90 29.50 -52.41
C GLY A 218 20.53 30.01 -52.90
N GLY A 219 19.57 29.11 -53.15
CA GLY A 219 18.17 29.46 -53.45
C GLY A 219 17.36 29.90 -52.22
N PRO A 220 16.06 30.23 -52.38
CA PRO A 220 15.16 30.48 -51.27
C PRO A 220 14.81 29.18 -50.51
N ILE A 221 14.25 29.32 -49.30
CA ILE A 221 13.63 28.19 -48.58
C ILE A 221 12.32 27.84 -49.30
N GLU A 222 12.17 26.58 -49.71
CA GLU A 222 10.98 26.07 -50.40
C GLU A 222 10.12 25.26 -49.42
N ALA A 223 8.80 25.26 -49.60
CA ALA A 223 7.86 24.60 -48.68
C ALA A 223 8.05 23.07 -48.59
N GLU A 224 8.62 22.45 -49.62
CA GLU A 224 8.95 21.02 -49.67
C GLU A 224 10.26 20.67 -48.94
N ASN A 225 11.09 21.67 -48.65
CA ASN A 225 12.38 21.52 -47.97
C ASN A 225 12.19 21.65 -46.45
N VAL A 226 11.45 20.70 -45.89
CA VAL A 226 11.08 20.67 -44.47
C VAL A 226 11.23 19.28 -43.85
N ALA A 227 11.67 19.24 -42.60
CA ALA A 227 11.66 18.07 -41.75
C ALA A 227 10.95 18.42 -40.44
N ILE A 228 9.81 17.78 -40.21
CA ILE A 228 9.00 17.96 -39.00
C ILE A 228 9.44 16.94 -37.97
N PHE A 229 9.55 17.35 -36.71
CA PHE A 229 9.90 16.49 -35.59
C PHE A 229 9.10 16.90 -34.36
N ALA A 230 8.84 15.94 -33.47
CA ALA A 230 8.09 16.18 -32.25
C ALA A 230 9.03 16.63 -31.14
N VAL A 231 8.68 17.72 -30.46
CA VAL A 231 9.39 18.27 -29.30
C VAL A 231 8.58 17.98 -28.03
N ALA A 232 9.28 17.59 -26.96
CA ALA A 232 8.73 17.45 -25.63
C ALA A 232 8.54 18.84 -24.98
N GLY A 233 7.36 19.06 -24.40
CA GLY A 233 6.98 20.30 -23.71
C GLY A 233 7.17 20.23 -22.21
N ASP A 234 8.24 19.58 -21.75
CA ASP A 234 8.49 19.27 -20.35
C ASP A 234 9.54 20.18 -19.68
N ASN A 235 10.04 21.19 -20.41
CA ASN A 235 11.16 22.05 -20.00
C ASN A 235 12.48 21.31 -19.68
N ASP A 236 12.61 20.03 -20.04
CA ASP A 236 13.86 19.29 -19.90
C ASP A 236 14.70 19.33 -21.18
N TRP A 237 16.02 19.20 -21.03
CA TRP A 237 16.93 19.14 -22.17
C TRP A 237 16.83 17.80 -22.87
N HIS A 238 16.48 17.83 -24.16
CA HIS A 238 16.46 16.67 -25.04
C HIS A 238 17.35 16.90 -26.25
N ASP A 239 17.90 15.83 -26.80
CA ASP A 239 18.58 15.83 -28.09
C ASP A 239 17.62 15.29 -29.15
N TYR A 240 17.37 16.05 -30.21
CA TYR A 240 16.50 15.68 -31.33
C TYR A 240 17.30 15.49 -32.60
N ASP A 241 17.21 14.31 -33.19
CA ASP A 241 17.80 14.02 -34.48
C ASP A 241 16.80 14.32 -35.61
N VAL A 242 17.18 15.18 -36.54
CA VAL A 242 16.39 15.61 -37.70
C VAL A 242 17.17 15.31 -38.98
N ASP A 243 16.61 14.42 -39.80
CA ASP A 243 17.21 14.03 -41.08
C ASP A 243 16.91 15.07 -42.17
N LEU A 244 17.95 15.53 -42.86
CA LEU A 244 17.86 16.38 -44.05
C LEU A 244 18.29 15.53 -45.24
N PRO A 245 17.34 14.84 -45.91
CA PRO A 245 17.64 13.77 -46.86
C PRO A 245 18.19 14.24 -48.21
N MET A 246 18.29 15.54 -48.43
CA MET A 246 18.66 16.13 -49.72
C MET A 246 20.11 15.84 -50.12
N GLN A 247 20.36 15.72 -51.42
CA GLN A 247 21.71 15.52 -51.99
C GLN A 247 22.37 16.84 -52.43
N ARG A 248 21.77 17.98 -52.12
CA ARG A 248 22.21 19.32 -52.55
C ARG A 248 22.98 20.02 -51.43
N ARG A 249 23.69 21.10 -51.75
CA ARG A 249 24.45 21.89 -50.79
C ARG A 249 23.50 22.75 -49.97
N ILE A 250 23.53 22.62 -48.65
CA ILE A 250 22.68 23.33 -47.70
C ILE A 250 23.36 24.65 -47.34
N THR A 251 22.66 25.75 -47.58
CA THR A 251 23.20 27.10 -47.33
C THR A 251 22.50 27.84 -46.18
N THR A 252 21.27 27.44 -45.85
CA THR A 252 20.47 28.07 -44.80
C THR A 252 19.63 27.03 -44.08
N LEU A 253 19.52 27.15 -42.76
CA LEU A 253 18.57 26.40 -41.93
C LEU A 253 17.60 27.37 -41.27
N ARG A 254 16.31 27.06 -41.29
CA ARG A 254 15.25 27.74 -40.55
C ARG A 254 14.69 26.78 -39.52
N LEU A 255 14.47 27.26 -38.31
CA LEU A 255 13.83 26.50 -37.23
C LEU A 255 12.49 27.13 -36.90
N ASP A 256 11.48 26.30 -36.86
CA ASP A 256 10.13 26.61 -36.40
C ASP A 256 9.97 25.91 -35.03
N PRO A 257 9.96 26.65 -33.92
CA PRO A 257 9.76 26.07 -32.59
C PRO A 257 8.34 25.49 -32.45
N PRO A 258 8.11 24.61 -31.46
CA PRO A 258 6.78 24.05 -31.23
C PRO A 258 5.79 25.13 -30.77
N GLY A 259 4.57 25.11 -31.32
CA GLY A 259 3.44 25.94 -30.90
C GLY A 259 3.48 27.42 -31.34
N GLU A 260 2.32 28.08 -31.34
CA GLU A 260 2.18 29.50 -31.72
C GLU A 260 2.62 30.46 -30.60
N THR A 261 2.57 29.99 -29.35
CA THR A 261 3.05 30.71 -28.16
C THR A 261 3.87 29.78 -27.29
N SER A 262 5.20 29.92 -27.35
CA SER A 262 6.12 29.02 -26.65
C SER A 262 7.43 29.71 -26.28
N VAL A 263 8.12 29.12 -25.30
CA VAL A 263 9.49 29.45 -24.92
C VAL A 263 10.33 28.21 -25.13
N THR A 264 11.25 28.27 -26.08
CA THR A 264 12.16 27.17 -26.43
C THR A 264 13.60 27.63 -26.22
N ASP A 265 14.36 26.91 -25.41
CA ASP A 265 15.79 27.17 -25.24
C ASP A 265 16.59 26.17 -26.11
N LEU A 266 17.47 26.68 -26.97
CA LEU A 266 18.35 25.90 -27.85
C LEU A 266 19.80 26.11 -27.40
N SER A 267 20.50 25.03 -27.04
CA SER A 267 21.90 25.10 -26.61
C SER A 267 22.88 24.77 -27.72
N ARG A 268 22.55 23.81 -28.60
CA ARG A 268 23.49 23.34 -29.63
C ARG A 268 22.76 22.71 -30.81
N VAL A 269 23.32 22.86 -32.01
CA VAL A 269 22.97 22.08 -33.21
C VAL A 269 24.24 21.42 -33.75
N GLU A 270 24.34 20.10 -33.67
CA GLU A 270 25.42 19.36 -34.31
C GLU A 270 24.97 18.83 -35.67
N ILE A 271 25.78 19.04 -36.71
CA ILE A 271 25.47 18.62 -38.07
C ILE A 271 26.42 17.50 -38.46
N ARG A 272 25.88 16.40 -38.97
CA ARG A 272 26.63 15.17 -39.25
C ARG A 272 26.28 14.61 -40.61
N SER A 273 27.19 13.85 -41.23
CA SER A 273 26.89 13.15 -42.48
C SER A 273 25.77 12.13 -42.24
N ARG A 274 24.78 12.07 -43.14
CA ARG A 274 23.68 11.09 -43.11
C ARG A 274 24.09 9.75 -43.73
N ALA A 275 25.35 9.31 -43.58
CA ALA A 275 25.74 7.93 -43.86
C ALA A 275 25.03 7.03 -42.83
N GLY A 276 23.74 6.78 -43.10
CA GLY A 276 22.73 6.55 -42.08
C GLY A 276 22.69 5.11 -41.64
N ARG A 277 22.73 4.91 -40.32
CA ARG A 277 22.12 3.72 -39.72
C ARG A 277 20.64 3.75 -40.05
N THR A 278 20.13 2.66 -40.59
CA THR A 278 18.68 2.53 -40.81
C THR A 278 18.00 2.50 -39.45
N MET A 279 16.94 3.28 -39.26
CA MET A 279 16.14 3.20 -38.03
C MET A 279 15.68 1.74 -37.85
N PRO A 280 16.01 1.10 -36.71
CA PRO A 280 15.75 -0.31 -36.60
C PRO A 280 14.26 -0.51 -36.33
N ARG A 281 13.73 -1.64 -36.79
CA ARG A 281 12.40 -2.14 -36.39
C ARG A 281 12.60 -3.33 -35.44
N PRO A 282 12.96 -3.06 -34.16
CA PRO A 282 13.21 -4.13 -33.19
C PRO A 282 11.96 -4.96 -32.92
N LEU A 283 12.16 -6.17 -32.39
CA LEU A 283 11.08 -6.86 -31.66
C LEU A 283 10.92 -6.23 -30.28
N ARG A 284 9.71 -6.23 -29.74
CA ARG A 284 9.41 -5.72 -28.40
C ARG A 284 9.45 -6.86 -27.39
N GLY A 285 10.45 -6.85 -26.52
CA GLY A 285 10.65 -7.85 -25.47
C GLY A 285 10.17 -7.39 -24.09
N GLU A 286 10.03 -8.36 -23.20
CA GLU A 286 9.65 -8.16 -21.81
C GLU A 286 10.33 -9.20 -20.90
N ILE A 287 10.71 -8.78 -19.69
CA ILE A 287 11.14 -9.65 -18.60
C ILE A 287 10.23 -9.40 -17.41
N ILE A 288 9.59 -10.45 -16.90
CA ILE A 288 8.74 -10.39 -15.70
C ILE A 288 9.48 -11.07 -14.55
N LEU A 289 9.55 -10.37 -13.42
CA LEU A 289 10.17 -10.84 -12.19
C LEU A 289 9.07 -11.12 -11.16
N HIS A 290 8.78 -12.40 -10.98
CA HIS A 290 7.87 -12.93 -9.97
C HIS A 290 8.65 -13.17 -8.68
N ALA A 291 8.68 -12.16 -7.81
CA ALA A 291 9.48 -12.22 -6.61
C ALA A 291 8.62 -12.64 -5.41
N GLN A 292 9.14 -13.55 -4.61
CA GLN A 292 8.65 -13.97 -3.29
C GLN A 292 9.86 -13.95 -2.32
N PRO A 293 9.68 -13.98 -0.99
CA PRO A 293 10.80 -13.81 -0.08
C PRO A 293 11.98 -14.78 -0.27
N ASP A 294 11.73 -16.02 -0.70
CA ASP A 294 12.76 -17.03 -0.92
C ASP A 294 12.75 -17.63 -2.34
N ARG A 295 12.02 -17.02 -3.28
CA ARG A 295 11.89 -17.50 -4.66
C ARG A 295 11.82 -16.34 -5.64
N LEU A 296 12.64 -16.40 -6.69
CA LEU A 296 12.59 -15.48 -7.83
C LEU A 296 12.23 -16.27 -9.10
N GLY A 297 11.06 -16.00 -9.67
CA GLY A 297 10.70 -16.43 -11.02
C GLY A 297 11.08 -15.36 -12.04
N LEU A 298 11.68 -15.76 -13.15
CA LEU A 298 11.95 -14.92 -14.31
C LEU A 298 11.16 -15.48 -15.49
N GLU A 299 10.21 -14.72 -16.02
CA GLU A 299 9.46 -15.05 -17.23
C GLU A 299 9.91 -14.12 -18.37
N PHE A 300 10.04 -14.66 -19.58
CA PHE A 300 10.52 -13.92 -20.75
C PHE A 300 9.46 -13.94 -21.85
N LYS A 301 9.08 -12.75 -22.34
CA LYS A 301 8.07 -12.58 -23.39
C LYS A 301 8.59 -11.72 -24.53
N VAL A 302 7.99 -11.90 -25.71
CA VAL A 302 8.22 -11.09 -26.89
C VAL A 302 6.89 -10.88 -27.60
N GLU A 303 6.49 -9.63 -27.80
CA GLU A 303 5.35 -9.26 -28.62
C GLU A 303 5.76 -9.17 -30.10
N GLY A 304 4.94 -9.71 -31.00
CA GLY A 304 5.13 -9.61 -32.43
C GLY A 304 3.98 -8.86 -33.08
N SER A 305 4.26 -7.76 -33.78
CA SER A 305 3.30 -7.16 -34.72
C SER A 305 3.70 -7.37 -36.18
N GLU A 306 4.99 -7.43 -36.52
CA GLU A 306 5.46 -7.77 -37.88
C GLU A 306 6.83 -8.49 -37.84
N GLY A 307 6.85 -9.82 -37.94
CA GLY A 307 8.08 -10.63 -38.00
C GLY A 307 7.85 -12.12 -37.75
N PRO A 308 8.80 -13.02 -38.08
CA PRO A 308 8.67 -14.44 -37.77
C PRO A 308 8.59 -14.62 -36.26
N SER A 309 7.59 -15.40 -35.81
CA SER A 309 7.41 -15.68 -34.39
C SER A 309 8.68 -16.27 -33.77
N PRO A 310 9.04 -15.82 -32.57
CA PRO A 310 10.06 -16.42 -31.75
C PRO A 310 10.21 -17.94 -31.80
N GLY A 311 11.40 -18.42 -32.14
CA GLY A 311 11.70 -19.86 -32.11
C GLY A 311 12.15 -20.30 -30.72
N ARG A 312 13.14 -19.60 -30.16
CA ARG A 312 13.74 -19.93 -28.85
C ARG A 312 14.30 -18.69 -28.14
N ILE A 313 14.42 -18.77 -26.82
CA ILE A 313 15.15 -17.81 -25.99
C ILE A 313 16.47 -18.44 -25.57
N LEU A 314 17.54 -17.64 -25.59
CA LEU A 314 18.87 -18.03 -25.17
C LEU A 314 19.30 -17.12 -24.01
N LEU A 315 19.50 -17.70 -22.83
CA LEU A 315 20.08 -17.00 -21.68
C LEU A 315 21.57 -17.30 -21.63
N THR A 316 22.40 -16.27 -21.71
CA THR A 316 23.86 -16.38 -21.56
C THR A 316 24.25 -15.85 -20.20
N LEU A 317 24.81 -16.70 -19.34
CA LEU A 317 25.19 -16.36 -17.97
C LEU A 317 26.72 -16.23 -17.85
N ASP A 318 27.19 -15.15 -17.25
CA ASP A 318 28.59 -15.01 -16.83
C ASP A 318 28.77 -15.62 -15.43
N GLY A 319 28.67 -16.95 -15.30
CA GLY A 319 28.74 -17.60 -13.99
C GLY A 319 28.82 -19.12 -14.06
N SER A 320 29.13 -19.74 -12.91
CA SER A 320 29.18 -21.20 -12.82
C SER A 320 27.77 -21.78 -12.78
N LEU A 321 27.41 -22.54 -13.82
CA LEU A 321 26.11 -23.19 -13.97
C LEU A 321 26.27 -24.70 -14.11
N ARG A 322 25.61 -25.47 -13.24
CA ARG A 322 25.49 -26.93 -13.36
C ARG A 322 24.04 -27.32 -13.50
N SER A 323 23.76 -28.41 -14.21
CA SER A 323 22.40 -28.94 -14.30
C SER A 323 22.38 -30.46 -14.35
N HIS A 324 21.20 -31.00 -14.06
CA HIS A 324 20.83 -32.37 -14.38
C HIS A 324 19.31 -32.44 -14.57
N THR A 325 18.81 -33.55 -15.11
CA THR A 325 17.38 -33.72 -15.39
C THR A 325 16.70 -34.52 -14.29
N VAL A 326 15.57 -34.02 -13.78
CA VAL A 326 14.68 -34.73 -12.84
C VAL A 326 13.27 -34.68 -13.41
N ASN A 327 12.62 -35.83 -13.62
CA ASN A 327 11.28 -35.92 -14.20
C ASN A 327 11.11 -35.10 -15.50
N GLN A 328 12.08 -35.20 -16.41
CA GLN A 328 12.13 -34.45 -17.67
C GLN A 328 12.22 -32.92 -17.53
N ARG A 329 12.45 -32.40 -16.31
CA ARG A 329 12.71 -30.99 -16.03
C ARG A 329 14.20 -30.76 -15.83
N LEU A 330 14.71 -29.62 -16.29
CA LEU A 330 16.08 -29.21 -16.02
C LEU A 330 16.15 -28.55 -14.65
N VAL A 331 16.91 -29.15 -13.75
CA VAL A 331 17.21 -28.60 -12.42
C VAL A 331 18.63 -28.03 -12.47
N LEU A 332 18.79 -26.83 -11.92
CA LEU A 332 19.97 -25.99 -12.06
C LEU A 332 20.61 -25.69 -10.70
N GLN A 333 21.93 -25.49 -10.71
CA GLN A 333 22.69 -24.89 -9.62
C GLN A 333 23.50 -23.73 -10.20
N LEU A 334 23.19 -22.52 -9.75
CA LEU A 334 23.97 -21.31 -10.03
C LEU A 334 24.87 -21.01 -8.83
N GLY A 335 26.17 -20.84 -9.05
CA GLY A 335 27.15 -20.71 -7.96
C GLY A 335 27.49 -22.05 -7.30
N GLU A 336 28.10 -22.02 -6.12
CA GLU A 336 28.47 -23.23 -5.38
C GLU A 336 27.27 -23.87 -4.66
N GLU A 337 27.31 -25.19 -4.41
CA GLU A 337 26.18 -25.95 -3.85
C GLU A 337 25.70 -25.47 -2.47
N ARG A 338 26.56 -24.82 -1.67
CA ARG A 338 26.22 -24.34 -0.32
C ARG A 338 25.94 -22.84 -0.22
N SER A 339 26.30 -22.08 -1.24
CA SER A 339 26.27 -20.61 -1.25
C SER A 339 25.67 -20.04 -2.56
N GLY A 340 25.02 -20.89 -3.35
CA GLY A 340 24.41 -20.54 -4.62
C GLY A 340 22.88 -20.68 -4.62
N LEU A 341 22.30 -20.55 -5.81
CA LEU A 341 20.85 -20.70 -6.06
C LEU A 341 20.55 -22.06 -6.70
N ALA A 342 19.56 -22.77 -6.16
CA ALA A 342 18.92 -23.88 -6.85
C ALA A 342 17.90 -23.32 -7.85
N GLY A 343 17.77 -23.94 -9.01
CA GLY A 343 16.86 -23.49 -10.05
C GLY A 343 16.06 -24.59 -10.71
N LEU A 344 14.92 -24.21 -11.28
CA LEU A 344 14.07 -25.05 -12.11
C LEU A 344 13.74 -24.26 -13.37
N ALA A 345 13.96 -24.86 -14.53
CA ALA A 345 13.62 -24.24 -15.80
C ALA A 345 12.33 -24.84 -16.39
N ALA A 346 11.71 -24.08 -17.29
CA ALA A 346 10.61 -24.52 -18.12
C ALA A 346 10.88 -25.88 -18.82
N PRO A 347 9.82 -26.64 -19.19
CA PRO A 347 9.99 -27.81 -20.04
C PRO A 347 10.68 -27.48 -21.37
N GLY A 348 11.47 -28.43 -21.88
CA GLY A 348 12.16 -28.30 -23.17
C GLY A 348 13.42 -27.43 -23.14
N VAL A 349 13.92 -27.09 -21.95
CA VAL A 349 15.15 -26.32 -21.78
C VAL A 349 16.37 -27.23 -21.80
N PHE A 350 17.41 -26.79 -22.50
CA PHE A 350 18.70 -27.48 -22.59
C PHE A 350 19.85 -26.55 -22.20
N GLN A 351 20.82 -27.08 -21.46
CA GLN A 351 22.05 -26.36 -21.12
C GLN A 351 23.17 -26.73 -22.10
N SER A 352 23.93 -25.72 -22.57
CA SER A 352 25.20 -25.89 -23.27
C SER A 352 26.23 -24.93 -22.68
N GLY A 353 27.20 -25.43 -21.92
CA GLY A 353 28.16 -24.57 -21.22
C GLY A 353 27.45 -23.64 -20.23
N ALA A 354 27.60 -22.32 -20.41
CA ALA A 354 26.93 -21.31 -19.59
C ALA A 354 25.63 -20.75 -20.22
N GLU A 355 25.14 -21.41 -21.28
CA GLU A 355 23.93 -21.01 -21.99
C GLU A 355 22.75 -21.93 -21.65
N LEU A 356 21.57 -21.33 -21.53
CA LEU A 356 20.28 -22.03 -21.46
C LEU A 356 19.45 -21.69 -22.69
N SER A 357 19.10 -22.71 -23.48
CA SER A 357 18.21 -22.55 -24.62
C SER A 357 16.82 -23.07 -24.27
N MET A 358 15.81 -22.23 -24.48
CA MET A 358 14.44 -22.43 -24.03
C MET A 358 13.45 -22.22 -25.20
N PRO A 359 12.33 -22.94 -25.26
CA PRO A 359 11.22 -22.56 -26.15
C PRO A 359 10.79 -21.13 -25.84
N ALA A 360 10.50 -20.32 -26.87
CA ALA A 360 10.15 -18.92 -26.62
C ALA A 360 8.78 -18.73 -25.95
N VAL A 361 7.82 -19.61 -26.26
CA VAL A 361 6.51 -19.63 -25.58
C VAL A 361 6.65 -20.34 -24.25
N GLY A 362 6.27 -19.66 -23.17
CA GLY A 362 6.34 -20.21 -21.80
C GLY A 362 7.77 -20.33 -21.26
N ALA A 363 8.69 -19.46 -21.71
CA ALA A 363 10.05 -19.42 -21.20
C ALA A 363 10.10 -18.82 -19.80
N TRP A 364 10.47 -19.64 -18.81
CA TRP A 364 10.69 -19.18 -17.45
C TRP A 364 11.79 -19.94 -16.70
N LEU A 365 12.38 -19.28 -15.71
CA LEU A 365 13.38 -19.81 -14.79
C LEU A 365 13.00 -19.43 -13.36
N ALA A 366 12.83 -20.42 -12.48
CA ALA A 366 12.63 -20.21 -11.05
C ALA A 366 13.93 -20.45 -10.29
N LEU A 367 14.25 -19.60 -9.32
CA LEU A 367 15.46 -19.62 -8.50
C LEU A 367 15.12 -19.53 -7.02
N ARG A 368 15.81 -20.29 -6.18
CA ARG A 368 15.71 -20.24 -4.71
C ARG A 368 17.11 -20.31 -4.07
N PRO A 369 17.34 -19.69 -2.89
CA PRO A 369 18.51 -19.98 -2.07
C PRO A 369 18.67 -21.49 -1.87
N SER A 370 19.87 -22.04 -2.13
CA SER A 370 20.12 -23.49 -2.03
C SER A 370 19.98 -24.02 -0.61
N ASP A 371 20.32 -23.21 0.40
CA ASP A 371 20.30 -23.56 1.82
C ASP A 371 21.14 -24.81 2.15
N GLY A 372 22.17 -25.08 1.34
CA GLY A 372 22.99 -26.28 1.43
C GLY A 372 22.28 -27.58 1.07
N LEU A 373 21.07 -27.50 0.49
CA LEU A 373 20.32 -28.63 -0.03
C LEU A 373 20.68 -28.85 -1.51
N ALA A 374 20.64 -30.11 -1.94
CA ALA A 374 20.73 -30.44 -3.36
C ALA A 374 19.58 -29.75 -4.14
N PRO A 375 19.83 -29.24 -5.37
CA PRO A 375 18.85 -28.49 -6.13
C PRO A 375 17.47 -29.14 -6.25
N GLU A 376 17.43 -30.45 -6.50
CA GLU A 376 16.20 -31.22 -6.65
C GLU A 376 15.40 -31.33 -5.34
N ARG A 377 16.08 -31.29 -4.18
CA ARG A 377 15.42 -31.24 -2.87
C ARG A 377 14.90 -29.85 -2.57
N ARG A 378 15.66 -28.80 -2.90
CA ARG A 378 15.24 -27.41 -2.68
C ARG A 378 14.06 -27.03 -3.56
N MET A 379 14.06 -27.49 -4.82
CA MET A 379 12.99 -27.26 -5.79
C MET A 379 11.86 -28.30 -5.70
N ALA A 380 11.89 -29.22 -4.74
CA ALA A 380 10.85 -30.25 -4.61
C ALA A 380 9.42 -29.69 -4.55
N PRO A 381 9.11 -28.56 -3.86
CA PRO A 381 7.78 -27.97 -3.87
C PRO A 381 7.31 -27.51 -5.25
N ASP A 382 8.24 -27.07 -6.12
CA ASP A 382 7.98 -26.61 -7.48
C ASP A 382 7.92 -27.80 -8.47
N ILE A 383 8.72 -28.86 -8.27
CA ILE A 383 8.72 -30.08 -9.10
C ILE A 383 7.47 -30.93 -8.82
N HIS A 384 7.04 -30.95 -7.56
CA HIS A 384 5.91 -31.73 -7.08
C HIS A 384 4.91 -30.80 -6.38
N PRO A 385 4.24 -29.89 -7.10
CA PRO A 385 3.24 -29.02 -6.49
C PRO A 385 2.04 -29.84 -6.00
N LEU A 386 1.26 -29.24 -5.09
CA LEU A 386 0.05 -29.90 -4.59
C LEU A 386 -0.91 -30.23 -5.75
N SER A 387 -1.36 -31.48 -5.81
CA SER A 387 -2.26 -31.96 -6.85
C SER A 387 -3.57 -31.16 -6.88
N ARG A 388 -4.10 -30.87 -8.08
CA ARG A 388 -5.42 -30.25 -8.23
C ARG A 388 -6.54 -31.07 -7.57
N ARG A 389 -6.38 -32.39 -7.44
CA ARG A 389 -7.37 -33.28 -6.79
C ARG A 389 -7.39 -33.17 -5.26
N SER A 390 -6.37 -32.54 -4.68
CA SER A 390 -6.24 -32.34 -3.23
C SER A 390 -7.06 -31.16 -2.70
N VAL A 391 -7.68 -30.38 -3.59
CA VAL A 391 -8.41 -29.17 -3.24
C VAL A 391 -9.82 -29.25 -3.81
N THR A 392 -10.80 -29.09 -2.95
CA THR A 392 -12.18 -28.80 -3.36
C THR A 392 -12.44 -27.33 -3.04
N LEU A 393 -12.97 -26.60 -4.03
CA LEU A 393 -13.40 -25.22 -3.88
C LEU A 393 -14.90 -25.17 -4.18
N THR A 394 -15.68 -24.63 -3.26
CA THR A 394 -17.08 -24.27 -3.47
C THR A 394 -17.17 -22.81 -3.88
N ASP A 395 -18.04 -22.49 -4.85
CA ASP A 395 -18.23 -21.15 -5.43
C ASP A 395 -16.97 -20.59 -6.13
N GLY A 396 -16.19 -21.48 -6.74
CA GLY A 396 -14.98 -21.15 -7.49
C GLY A 396 -14.31 -22.34 -8.16
N ALA A 397 -13.17 -22.11 -8.80
CA ALA A 397 -12.35 -23.12 -9.46
C ALA A 397 -10.90 -23.10 -8.97
N TRP A 398 -10.33 -24.28 -8.68
CA TRP A 398 -8.91 -24.42 -8.38
C TRP A 398 -8.09 -24.61 -9.66
N LEU A 399 -7.33 -23.60 -10.06
CA LEU A 399 -6.49 -23.64 -11.26
C LEU A 399 -5.13 -24.32 -11.01
N GLY A 400 -4.72 -24.51 -9.77
CA GLY A 400 -3.50 -25.22 -9.41
C GLY A 400 -2.27 -24.31 -9.37
N PHE A 401 -1.08 -24.91 -9.52
CA PHE A 401 0.20 -24.21 -9.37
C PHE A 401 0.64 -23.61 -10.70
N ASP A 402 0.95 -22.32 -10.70
CA ASP A 402 1.62 -21.63 -11.79
C ASP A 402 3.14 -21.67 -11.59
N GLU A 403 3.83 -22.35 -12.50
CA GLU A 403 5.25 -22.65 -12.35
C GLU A 403 6.15 -21.43 -12.54
N ALA A 404 5.74 -20.44 -13.34
CA ALA A 404 6.52 -19.22 -13.54
C ALA A 404 6.49 -18.35 -12.27
N SER A 405 5.30 -18.01 -11.78
CA SER A 405 5.13 -17.15 -10.60
C SER A 405 5.36 -17.85 -9.27
N GLY A 406 5.17 -19.17 -9.24
CA GLY A 406 5.19 -19.96 -8.01
C GLY A 406 3.95 -19.76 -7.14
N LEU A 407 2.86 -19.24 -7.72
CA LEU A 407 1.59 -19.04 -7.04
C LEU A 407 0.69 -20.26 -7.20
N TYR A 408 -0.13 -20.52 -6.19
CA TYR A 408 -1.28 -21.39 -6.34
C TYR A 408 -2.52 -20.55 -6.65
N ILE A 409 -3.15 -20.81 -7.79
CA ILE A 409 -4.22 -19.96 -8.32
C ILE A 409 -5.58 -20.62 -8.10
N ALA A 410 -6.52 -19.82 -7.60
CA ALA A 410 -7.93 -20.11 -7.53
C ALA A 410 -8.71 -18.96 -8.15
N ASP A 411 -9.84 -19.25 -8.77
CA ASP A 411 -10.79 -18.26 -9.28
C ASP A 411 -12.10 -18.36 -8.51
N LEU A 412 -12.77 -17.22 -8.33
CA LEU A 412 -14.10 -17.15 -7.75
C LEU A 412 -15.17 -17.19 -8.85
N ASP A 413 -16.17 -18.06 -8.73
CA ASP A 413 -17.34 -18.05 -9.62
C ASP A 413 -18.34 -17.01 -9.11
N ARG A 414 -18.67 -16.02 -9.95
CA ARG A 414 -19.46 -14.86 -9.50
C ARG A 414 -20.18 -14.14 -10.63
N ASN A 415 -21.16 -13.33 -10.22
CA ASN A 415 -21.76 -12.31 -11.07
C ASN A 415 -21.00 -10.98 -10.91
N GLY A 416 -20.05 -10.68 -11.82
CA GLY A 416 -19.18 -9.50 -11.73
C GLY A 416 -19.92 -8.16 -11.58
N GLY A 417 -21.07 -8.00 -12.26
CA GLY A 417 -21.87 -6.78 -12.16
C GLY A 417 -22.50 -6.53 -10.78
N ALA A 418 -22.61 -7.57 -9.95
CA ALA A 418 -23.18 -7.48 -8.61
C ALA A 418 -22.20 -6.93 -7.55
N PHE A 419 -20.93 -6.82 -7.91
CA PHE A 419 -19.83 -6.41 -7.05
C PHE A 419 -18.99 -5.26 -7.66
N SER A 420 -19.51 -4.60 -8.70
CA SER A 420 -18.98 -3.32 -9.17
C SER A 420 -19.20 -2.23 -8.11
N PHE A 421 -18.65 -1.03 -8.34
CA PHE A 421 -18.65 0.07 -7.37
C PHE A 421 -20.06 0.40 -6.83
N GLU A 422 -21.00 0.78 -7.69
CA GLU A 422 -22.33 1.26 -7.25
C GLU A 422 -23.12 0.20 -6.43
N PRO A 423 -23.25 -1.06 -6.89
CA PRO A 423 -23.91 -2.10 -6.10
C PRO A 423 -23.22 -2.41 -4.78
N ALA A 424 -21.88 -2.38 -4.74
CA ALA A 424 -21.10 -2.61 -3.52
C ALA A 424 -21.28 -1.46 -2.51
N TYR A 425 -21.30 -0.22 -2.99
CA TYR A 425 -21.54 0.96 -2.17
C TYR A 425 -22.97 0.98 -1.60
N GLN A 426 -23.96 0.64 -2.41
CA GLN A 426 -25.37 0.56 -1.98
C GLN A 426 -25.67 -0.64 -1.07
N ASN A 427 -24.89 -1.73 -1.16
CA ASN A 427 -25.06 -2.94 -0.35
C ASN A 427 -23.75 -3.32 0.39
N PRO A 428 -23.38 -2.54 1.43
CA PRO A 428 -22.08 -2.67 2.13
C PRO A 428 -21.72 -4.06 2.61
N THR A 429 -22.74 -4.82 2.97
CA THR A 429 -22.61 -6.10 3.67
C THR A 429 -22.62 -7.29 2.72
N ARG A 430 -22.76 -7.07 1.41
CA ARG A 430 -22.75 -8.14 0.41
C ARG A 430 -21.35 -8.72 0.31
N ARG A 431 -21.22 -10.04 0.46
CA ARG A 431 -19.92 -10.73 0.47
C ARG A 431 -19.76 -11.64 -0.74
N MET A 432 -18.53 -11.71 -1.22
CA MET A 432 -18.02 -12.83 -1.99
C MET A 432 -17.49 -13.87 -1.01
N ALA A 433 -17.65 -15.17 -1.31
CA ALA A 433 -17.10 -16.22 -0.47
C ALA A 433 -16.67 -17.42 -1.33
N ALA A 434 -15.49 -17.95 -1.07
CA ALA A 434 -15.01 -19.20 -1.64
C ALA A 434 -14.60 -20.13 -0.50
N SER A 435 -15.16 -21.34 -0.45
CA SER A 435 -14.87 -22.29 0.64
C SER A 435 -13.89 -23.35 0.17
N PHE A 436 -12.75 -23.42 0.85
CA PHE A 436 -11.66 -24.35 0.58
C PHE A 436 -11.75 -25.56 1.50
N ASP A 437 -11.61 -26.75 0.91
CA ASP A 437 -11.33 -28.00 1.59
C ASP A 437 -10.09 -28.62 0.95
N LEU A 438 -8.96 -28.50 1.64
CA LEU A 438 -7.66 -28.86 1.15
C LEU A 438 -7.07 -29.99 1.98
N THR A 439 -6.54 -31.02 1.33
CA THR A 439 -5.78 -32.09 1.99
C THR A 439 -4.35 -32.16 1.44
N ASN A 440 -3.37 -31.88 2.29
CA ASN A 440 -1.97 -31.94 1.91
C ASN A 440 -1.50 -33.40 1.70
N ASP A 441 -0.43 -33.57 0.93
CA ASP A 441 0.24 -34.86 0.76
C ASP A 441 1.33 -35.09 1.84
N ALA A 442 2.22 -36.06 1.63
CA ALA A 442 3.25 -36.41 2.60
C ALA A 442 4.36 -35.34 2.75
N GLN A 443 4.39 -34.30 1.90
CA GLN A 443 5.41 -33.26 1.95
C GLN A 443 4.89 -32.04 2.72
N PRO A 444 5.67 -31.45 3.65
CA PRO A 444 5.31 -30.15 4.21
C PRO A 444 5.37 -29.07 3.12
N ARG A 445 4.45 -28.11 3.15
CA ARG A 445 4.36 -27.06 2.12
C ARG A 445 4.22 -25.68 2.71
N GLU A 446 4.87 -24.73 2.08
CA GLU A 446 4.54 -23.31 2.18
C GLU A 446 3.97 -22.90 0.84
N MET A 447 2.75 -22.37 0.86
CA MET A 447 2.00 -22.01 -0.34
C MET A 447 1.63 -20.54 -0.25
N LEU A 448 1.81 -19.81 -1.35
CA LEU A 448 1.17 -18.53 -1.54
C LEU A 448 0.00 -18.71 -2.49
N VAL A 449 -1.20 -18.47 -1.99
CA VAL A 449 -2.44 -18.62 -2.76
C VAL A 449 -2.88 -17.25 -3.28
N LYS A 450 -3.18 -17.18 -4.56
CA LYS A 450 -3.86 -16.08 -5.23
C LYS A 450 -5.31 -16.51 -5.51
N LEU A 451 -6.27 -15.84 -4.91
CA LEU A 451 -7.68 -15.95 -5.28
C LEU A 451 -8.05 -14.78 -6.19
N HIS A 452 -8.23 -15.07 -7.47
CA HIS A 452 -8.64 -14.11 -8.47
C HIS A 452 -10.15 -13.88 -8.40
N THR A 453 -10.54 -12.61 -8.40
CA THR A 453 -11.95 -12.23 -8.40
C THR A 453 -12.36 -11.54 -9.69
N GLU A 454 -11.53 -10.73 -10.35
CA GLU A 454 -11.89 -9.74 -11.40
C GLU A 454 -12.56 -8.45 -10.86
N THR A 455 -12.67 -8.20 -9.53
CA THR A 455 -13.34 -6.99 -9.01
C THR A 455 -12.33 -5.87 -8.81
N GLY A 456 -12.45 -4.82 -9.61
CA GLY A 456 -11.55 -3.67 -9.54
C GLY A 456 -11.61 -2.87 -8.24
N ASN A 457 -12.75 -2.88 -7.55
CA ASN A 457 -12.96 -2.17 -6.27
C ASN A 457 -12.85 -3.09 -5.05
N LEU A 458 -11.94 -4.07 -5.09
CA LEU A 458 -11.66 -4.96 -3.97
C LEU A 458 -10.76 -4.24 -2.96
N GLU A 459 -11.09 -4.25 -1.67
CA GLU A 459 -10.39 -3.42 -0.67
C GLU A 459 -9.70 -4.25 0.42
N ALA A 460 -10.27 -5.41 0.74
CA ALA A 460 -9.73 -6.28 1.76
C ALA A 460 -10.02 -7.75 1.47
N GLY A 461 -9.31 -8.62 2.17
CA GLY A 461 -9.56 -10.06 2.19
C GLY A 461 -9.49 -10.59 3.61
N VAL A 462 -10.39 -11.52 3.95
CA VAL A 462 -10.34 -12.22 5.25
C VAL A 462 -10.57 -13.70 5.10
N LEU A 463 -9.92 -14.47 5.97
CA LEU A 463 -10.14 -15.91 6.08
C LEU A 463 -10.94 -16.19 7.35
N THR A 464 -11.89 -17.11 7.25
CA THR A 464 -12.67 -17.58 8.39
C THR A 464 -12.62 -19.10 8.48
N ASP A 465 -12.74 -19.62 9.70
CA ASP A 465 -12.99 -21.05 9.90
C ASP A 465 -14.40 -21.43 9.39
N PRO A 466 -14.76 -22.73 9.36
CA PRO A 466 -16.07 -23.17 8.88
C PRO A 466 -17.27 -22.64 9.68
N TYR A 467 -17.03 -21.94 10.80
CA TYR A 467 -18.05 -21.36 11.67
C TYR A 467 -18.11 -19.83 11.56
N GLY A 468 -17.30 -19.23 10.68
CA GLY A 468 -17.28 -17.79 10.45
C GLY A 468 -16.39 -17.01 11.43
N PHE A 469 -15.56 -17.67 12.26
CA PHE A 469 -14.59 -16.97 13.09
C PHE A 469 -13.34 -16.63 12.27
N MET A 470 -12.89 -15.38 12.33
CA MET A 470 -11.74 -14.93 11.55
C MET A 470 -10.45 -15.66 11.96
N LEU A 471 -9.78 -16.25 10.98
CA LEU A 471 -8.50 -16.92 11.13
C LEU A 471 -7.36 -15.88 11.23
N PRO A 472 -6.28 -16.18 11.98
CA PRO A 472 -5.14 -15.28 12.13
C PRO A 472 -4.21 -15.34 10.91
N VAL A 473 -4.75 -15.15 9.71
CA VAL A 473 -4.04 -15.21 8.43
C VAL A 473 -4.17 -13.86 7.75
N PRO A 474 -3.10 -13.04 7.74
CA PRO A 474 -3.15 -11.74 7.09
C PRO A 474 -3.22 -11.91 5.57
N ALA A 475 -4.34 -11.50 4.97
CA ALA A 475 -4.56 -11.54 3.52
C ALA A 475 -4.38 -10.14 2.91
N PHE A 476 -3.67 -10.05 1.80
CA PHE A 476 -3.40 -8.79 1.10
C PHE A 476 -4.18 -8.71 -0.21
N VAL A 477 -4.54 -7.51 -0.64
CA VAL A 477 -5.28 -7.29 -1.90
C VAL A 477 -4.46 -6.50 -2.90
N ALA A 478 -4.47 -6.94 -4.16
CA ALA A 478 -4.03 -6.15 -5.31
C ALA A 478 -5.21 -5.95 -6.29
N LYS A 479 -5.28 -4.83 -6.99
CA LYS A 479 -6.43 -4.50 -7.86
C LYS A 479 -6.10 -3.54 -9.01
N ASN A 480 -7.09 -3.33 -9.88
CA ASN A 480 -7.16 -2.22 -10.85
C ASN A 480 -8.63 -1.87 -11.11
N PHE A 481 -9.01 -0.58 -11.14
CA PHE A 481 -10.42 -0.16 -11.23
C PHE A 481 -11.05 -0.24 -12.63
N ALA A 482 -10.22 -0.16 -13.68
CA ALA A 482 -10.60 0.16 -15.07
C ALA A 482 -11.16 1.58 -15.30
N GLY A 483 -10.82 2.14 -16.45
CA GLY A 483 -11.25 3.44 -16.95
C GLY A 483 -10.32 4.60 -16.60
N GLU A 484 -9.22 4.36 -15.89
CA GLU A 484 -8.25 5.38 -15.47
C GLU A 484 -7.12 5.56 -16.48
N MET A 485 -6.94 4.58 -17.39
CA MET A 485 -5.88 4.59 -18.40
C MET A 485 -4.50 4.92 -17.80
N GLU A 486 -4.18 4.38 -16.63
CA GLU A 486 -2.86 4.54 -16.03
C GLU A 486 -1.82 3.67 -16.74
N GLU A 487 -2.26 2.53 -17.26
CA GLU A 487 -1.51 1.59 -18.11
C GLU A 487 -2.28 1.27 -19.40
N PRO A 488 -1.60 0.78 -20.46
CA PRO A 488 -2.27 0.34 -21.69
C PRO A 488 -3.29 -0.78 -21.46
N ASP A 489 -2.96 -1.70 -20.55
CA ASP A 489 -3.91 -2.68 -20.04
C ASP A 489 -4.61 -2.15 -18.79
N ASP A 490 -5.79 -1.58 -19.05
CA ASP A 490 -6.67 -1.00 -18.05
C ASP A 490 -7.81 -1.96 -17.65
N ALA A 491 -7.61 -3.27 -17.79
CA ALA A 491 -8.60 -4.25 -17.36
C ALA A 491 -8.80 -4.21 -15.83
N ALA A 492 -10.05 -4.23 -15.39
CA ALA A 492 -10.36 -4.31 -13.97
C ALA A 492 -9.99 -5.68 -13.42
N TYR A 493 -9.35 -5.72 -12.25
CA TYR A 493 -9.13 -6.97 -11.54
C TYR A 493 -9.03 -6.75 -10.03
N GLY A 494 -9.19 -7.82 -9.26
CA GLY A 494 -8.98 -7.81 -7.81
C GLY A 494 -8.59 -9.19 -7.34
N ASP A 495 -7.46 -9.27 -6.64
CA ASP A 495 -6.82 -10.50 -6.22
C ASP A 495 -6.56 -10.50 -4.72
N VAL A 496 -6.88 -11.61 -4.04
CA VAL A 496 -6.54 -11.82 -2.63
C VAL A 496 -5.33 -12.76 -2.54
N TYR A 497 -4.26 -12.31 -1.90
CA TYR A 497 -3.04 -13.07 -1.64
C TYR A 497 -2.98 -13.48 -0.18
N PHE A 498 -2.83 -14.79 0.09
CA PHE A 498 -2.67 -15.28 1.45
C PHE A 498 -1.72 -16.49 1.51
N PRO A 499 -0.79 -16.49 2.49
CA PRO A 499 0.10 -17.62 2.73
C PRO A 499 -0.57 -18.73 3.54
N LEU A 500 -0.28 -19.99 3.19
CA LEU A 500 -0.64 -21.20 3.92
C LEU A 500 0.61 -22.01 4.23
N ARG A 501 0.67 -22.64 5.41
CA ARG A 501 1.71 -23.60 5.76
C ARG A 501 1.06 -24.93 6.09
N LEU A 502 1.28 -25.97 5.31
CA LEU A 502 0.61 -27.25 5.49
C LEU A 502 1.58 -28.29 6.04
N ALA A 503 1.22 -28.92 7.16
CA ALA A 503 1.93 -30.10 7.65
C ALA A 503 1.63 -31.32 6.74
N PRO A 504 2.47 -32.38 6.75
CA PRO A 504 2.20 -33.61 6.03
C PRO A 504 0.82 -34.20 6.35
N ALA A 505 0.09 -34.63 5.32
CA ALA A 505 -1.25 -35.24 5.39
C ALA A 505 -2.34 -34.39 6.06
N ALA A 506 -2.07 -33.10 6.29
CA ALA A 506 -2.94 -32.24 7.06
C ALA A 506 -4.10 -31.70 6.20
N ARG A 507 -5.31 -31.68 6.77
CA ARG A 507 -6.52 -31.14 6.12
C ARG A 507 -6.90 -29.77 6.68
N ALA A 508 -7.05 -28.78 5.81
CA ALA A 508 -7.47 -27.42 6.14
C ALA A 508 -8.84 -27.12 5.51
N ILE A 509 -9.77 -26.61 6.31
CA ILE A 509 -11.10 -26.18 5.84
C ILE A 509 -11.32 -24.75 6.30
N PHE A 510 -11.58 -23.84 5.36
CA PHE A 510 -11.74 -22.41 5.62
C PHE A 510 -12.51 -21.73 4.49
N THR A 511 -13.01 -20.53 4.74
CA THR A 511 -13.67 -19.69 3.73
C THR A 511 -12.91 -18.39 3.58
N VAL A 512 -12.58 -18.01 2.36
CA VAL A 512 -12.02 -16.70 2.01
C VAL A 512 -13.16 -15.76 1.63
N HIS A 513 -13.17 -14.56 2.19
CA HIS A 513 -14.12 -13.50 1.86
C HIS A 513 -13.35 -12.31 1.27
N PRO A 514 -13.35 -12.15 -0.06
CA PRO A 514 -12.98 -10.88 -0.69
C PRO A 514 -14.04 -9.81 -0.36
N LEU A 515 -13.59 -8.64 0.11
CA LEU A 515 -14.43 -7.58 0.65
C LEU A 515 -14.28 -6.27 -0.14
N THR A 516 -15.39 -5.61 -0.42
CA THR A 516 -15.44 -4.36 -1.18
C THR A 516 -15.74 -3.14 -0.30
N HIS A 517 -16.91 -3.06 0.34
CA HIS A 517 -17.29 -1.85 1.11
C HIS A 517 -17.29 -2.05 2.64
N GLY A 518 -17.84 -3.15 3.16
CA GLY A 518 -17.94 -3.38 4.60
C GLY A 518 -17.39 -4.73 5.08
N TRP A 519 -16.90 -4.76 6.32
CA TRP A 519 -16.70 -5.98 7.09
C TRP A 519 -17.80 -6.07 8.13
N GLY A 520 -18.93 -6.62 7.70
CA GLY A 520 -20.20 -6.52 8.43
C GLY A 520 -20.72 -5.09 8.39
N ILE A 521 -21.13 -4.50 9.50
CA ILE A 521 -21.69 -3.13 9.53
C ILE A 521 -20.62 -2.02 9.54
N TRP A 522 -19.33 -2.38 9.57
CA TRP A 522 -18.23 -1.42 9.60
C TRP A 522 -17.62 -1.22 8.21
N PRO A 523 -17.33 0.03 7.81
CA PRO A 523 -16.51 0.28 6.62
C PRO A 523 -15.13 -0.36 6.77
N LEU A 524 -14.56 -0.77 5.63
CA LEU A 524 -13.21 -1.34 5.59
C LEU A 524 -12.15 -0.24 5.67
N LYS A 525 -10.97 -0.60 6.19
CA LYS A 525 -9.72 0.14 5.99
C LYS A 525 -8.55 -0.84 6.02
N GLN A 526 -8.01 -1.11 4.84
CA GLN A 526 -6.81 -1.91 4.62
C GLN A 526 -5.92 -1.18 3.61
N VAL A 527 -4.61 -1.45 3.66
CA VAL A 527 -3.69 -1.11 2.58
C VAL A 527 -3.70 -2.21 1.52
N SER A 528 -3.84 -1.82 0.27
CA SER A 528 -3.81 -2.66 -0.93
C SER A 528 -2.76 -2.14 -1.91
N SER A 529 -2.49 -2.86 -3.00
CA SER A 529 -1.77 -2.30 -4.16
C SER A 529 -2.71 -2.09 -5.33
N ILE A 530 -2.43 -1.10 -6.16
CA ILE A 530 -3.08 -0.93 -7.46
C ILE A 530 -2.05 -1.11 -8.58
N ARG A 531 -2.49 -1.60 -9.74
CA ARG A 531 -1.65 -1.62 -10.94
C ARG A 531 -1.31 -0.18 -11.34
N PHE A 532 -0.02 0.14 -11.39
CA PHE A 532 0.45 1.46 -11.78
C PHE A 532 1.84 1.39 -12.42
N PHE A 533 2.27 2.46 -13.10
CA PHE A 533 3.63 2.55 -13.65
C PHE A 533 4.73 2.70 -12.58
N LEU A 534 4.36 2.80 -11.30
CA LEU A 534 5.26 2.82 -10.14
C LEU A 534 4.68 1.91 -9.04
N ILE A 535 5.47 1.66 -7.98
CA ILE A 535 4.95 0.98 -6.80
C ILE A 535 3.96 1.89 -6.09
N TYR A 536 2.76 1.38 -5.87
CA TYR A 536 1.62 2.17 -5.43
C TYR A 536 0.85 1.46 -4.32
N TRP A 537 0.87 2.05 -3.11
CA TRP A 537 0.02 1.60 -2.01
C TRP A 537 -1.27 2.39 -2.01
N HIS A 538 -2.38 1.71 -1.90
CA HIS A 538 -3.70 2.28 -2.02
C HIS A 538 -4.49 2.03 -0.72
N CYS A 539 -4.99 3.11 -0.12
CA CYS A 539 -5.87 3.08 1.03
C CYS A 539 -7.25 3.62 0.65
N SER A 540 -8.28 2.93 1.13
CA SER A 540 -9.69 3.28 0.92
C SER A 540 -10.48 3.20 2.22
N THR A 541 -11.63 3.84 2.26
CA THR A 541 -12.63 3.62 3.30
C THR A 541 -13.84 2.90 2.71
N GLY A 542 -13.92 1.59 2.94
CA GLY A 542 -14.73 0.73 2.07
C GLY A 542 -14.33 0.91 0.61
N ALA A 543 -15.27 0.79 -0.33
CA ALA A 543 -15.02 0.94 -1.76
C ALA A 543 -14.73 2.39 -2.20
N SER A 544 -14.40 3.33 -1.31
CA SER A 544 -14.09 4.73 -1.65
C SER A 544 -12.61 5.00 -1.43
N GLU A 545 -11.90 5.35 -2.50
CA GLU A 545 -10.47 5.68 -2.44
C GLU A 545 -10.22 6.92 -1.56
N THR A 546 -9.21 6.86 -0.69
CA THR A 546 -8.86 7.99 0.18
C THR A 546 -7.43 8.48 -0.02
N THR A 547 -6.45 7.59 0.01
CA THR A 547 -5.04 8.01 -0.01
C THR A 547 -4.18 6.99 -0.71
N CYS A 548 -3.47 7.42 -1.75
CA CYS A 548 -2.54 6.57 -2.46
C CYS A 548 -1.13 7.10 -2.44
N TRP A 549 -0.20 6.18 -2.26
CA TRP A 549 1.18 6.44 -1.96
C TRP A 549 2.02 5.90 -3.10
N CYS A 550 2.68 6.79 -3.84
CA CYS A 550 3.73 6.39 -4.76
C CYS A 550 5.04 6.29 -3.98
N MET A 551 5.67 5.11 -4.01
CA MET A 551 6.95 4.91 -3.31
C MET A 551 8.07 5.69 -3.98
N ASN A 552 7.98 5.75 -5.30
CA ASN A 552 8.78 6.59 -6.14
C ASN A 552 8.24 8.02 -6.09
N TRP A 553 9.14 9.01 -6.05
CA TRP A 553 8.73 10.40 -6.11
C TRP A 553 8.15 10.73 -7.49
N MET A 554 7.17 11.63 -7.50
CA MET A 554 6.64 12.31 -8.69
C MET A 554 6.96 13.81 -8.58
N GLU A 555 6.98 14.53 -9.70
CA GLU A 555 7.37 15.94 -9.76
C GLU A 555 6.23 16.82 -10.27
N THR A 556 6.10 18.00 -9.67
CA THR A 556 5.32 19.14 -10.17
C THR A 556 6.28 20.24 -10.63
N LEU A 557 5.75 21.38 -11.09
CA LEU A 557 6.54 22.56 -11.51
C LEU A 557 7.61 23.04 -10.50
N GLY A 558 7.45 22.78 -9.20
CA GLY A 558 8.35 23.31 -8.16
C GLY A 558 8.79 22.36 -7.05
N ALA A 559 8.25 21.14 -6.97
CA ALA A 559 8.51 20.22 -5.86
C ALA A 559 8.24 18.75 -6.22
N VAL A 560 8.84 17.85 -5.43
CA VAL A 560 8.51 16.42 -5.44
C VAL A 560 7.38 16.08 -4.46
N PHE A 561 6.58 15.08 -4.80
CA PHE A 561 5.50 14.55 -3.97
C PHE A 561 5.47 13.01 -3.99
N HIS A 562 4.76 12.44 -3.01
CA HIS A 562 4.67 10.98 -2.79
C HIS A 562 3.23 10.49 -2.57
N ILE A 563 2.26 11.40 -2.48
CA ILE A 563 0.84 11.07 -2.39
C ILE A 563 0.11 11.74 -3.58
N PRO A 564 0.06 11.08 -4.75
CA PRO A 564 -0.66 11.53 -5.95
C PRO A 564 -2.18 11.55 -5.79
N ASP A 565 -2.75 10.62 -5.04
CA ASP A 565 -4.19 10.63 -4.73
C ASP A 565 -4.39 10.95 -3.27
N PHE A 566 -4.82 12.19 -3.02
CA PHE A 566 -5.16 12.64 -1.68
C PHE A 566 -6.59 13.19 -1.69
N ARG A 567 -7.54 12.28 -1.51
CA ARG A 567 -8.93 12.46 -1.94
C ARG A 567 -9.86 12.74 -0.75
N PRO A 568 -10.70 13.80 -0.82
CA PRO A 568 -11.67 14.14 0.22
C PRO A 568 -12.96 13.32 0.08
N MET A 569 -13.34 12.59 1.14
CA MET A 569 -14.51 11.70 1.12
C MET A 569 -15.84 12.43 0.98
N SER A 570 -15.91 13.71 1.38
CA SER A 570 -17.11 14.52 1.21
C SER A 570 -17.26 15.10 -0.21
N GLY A 571 -16.33 14.78 -1.12
CA GLY A 571 -16.37 15.21 -2.51
C GLY A 571 -17.38 14.45 -3.37
N PRO A 572 -17.77 14.96 -4.55
CA PRO A 572 -18.48 14.14 -5.53
C PRO A 572 -17.60 12.99 -6.04
N PHE A 573 -18.21 11.83 -6.29
CA PHE A 573 -17.57 10.72 -7.00
C PHE A 573 -17.43 11.01 -8.49
N TRP A 574 -16.42 10.42 -9.12
CA TRP A 574 -16.34 10.27 -10.56
C TRP A 574 -17.47 9.35 -11.05
N PRO A 575 -18.09 9.62 -12.21
CA PRO A 575 -19.17 8.79 -12.72
C PRO A 575 -18.78 7.31 -12.85
N GLY A 576 -19.38 6.44 -12.03
CA GLY A 576 -19.19 4.99 -12.09
C GLY A 576 -17.92 4.46 -11.43
N GLN A 577 -17.11 5.33 -10.79
CA GLN A 577 -15.83 4.96 -10.19
C GLN A 577 -15.76 5.30 -8.70
N PRO A 578 -14.97 4.54 -7.91
CA PRO A 578 -14.84 4.68 -6.46
C PRO A 578 -14.05 5.90 -5.97
N GLN A 579 -13.91 6.93 -6.80
CA GLN A 579 -12.92 7.98 -6.62
C GLN A 579 -13.54 9.37 -6.52
N HIS A 580 -12.94 10.22 -5.68
CA HIS A 580 -13.22 11.66 -5.64
C HIS A 580 -12.08 12.42 -6.29
N ASP A 581 -12.30 13.59 -6.87
CA ASP A 581 -11.19 14.35 -7.46
C ASP A 581 -10.18 14.86 -6.39
N CYS A 582 -8.92 15.11 -6.77
CA CYS A 582 -7.85 15.55 -5.88
C CYS A 582 -7.19 16.85 -6.38
N GLN A 583 -6.74 17.70 -5.46
CA GLN A 583 -6.20 19.04 -5.79
C GLN A 583 -4.89 19.36 -5.05
N HIS A 584 -4.44 18.43 -4.22
CA HIS A 584 -3.33 18.63 -3.29
C HIS A 584 -2.45 17.38 -3.24
N TRP A 585 -1.14 17.56 -3.25
CA TRP A 585 -0.18 16.46 -3.31
C TRP A 585 0.87 16.58 -2.21
N PRO A 586 0.73 15.78 -1.14
CA PRO A 586 1.72 15.69 -0.08
C PRO A 586 3.08 15.17 -0.58
N GLY A 587 4.15 15.83 -0.14
CA GLY A 587 5.53 15.44 -0.31
C GLY A 587 6.30 15.46 1.01
N TRP A 588 7.36 14.66 1.08
CA TRP A 588 8.20 14.52 2.26
C TRP A 588 9.44 15.42 2.19
N LEU A 589 10.50 15.02 2.88
CA LEU A 589 11.78 15.70 2.89
C LEU A 589 12.31 15.94 1.46
N GLN A 590 12.57 17.21 1.17
CA GLN A 590 13.28 17.65 -0.03
C GLN A 590 14.05 18.94 0.26
N TYR A 591 15.23 19.05 -0.35
CA TYR A 591 16.03 20.26 -0.28
C TYR A 591 16.92 20.48 -1.50
N ASN A 592 17.46 21.70 -1.63
CA ASN A 592 18.40 22.12 -2.67
C ASN A 592 17.87 21.89 -4.11
N GLY A 593 16.59 22.19 -4.35
CA GLY A 593 15.92 21.93 -5.62
C GLY A 593 15.72 20.43 -5.88
N ALA A 594 15.22 19.71 -4.87
CA ALA A 594 15.00 18.26 -4.87
C ALA A 594 16.25 17.37 -5.05
N ARG A 595 17.47 17.93 -5.00
CA ARG A 595 18.72 17.13 -4.93
C ARG A 595 18.86 16.31 -3.64
N GLY A 596 18.12 16.68 -2.60
CA GLY A 596 17.97 15.95 -1.34
C GLY A 596 16.58 15.39 -1.14
N ARG A 597 16.01 14.71 -2.14
CA ARG A 597 14.69 14.07 -2.06
C ARG A 597 14.80 12.64 -1.53
N LEU A 598 13.69 12.10 -1.06
CA LEU A 598 13.63 10.71 -0.61
C LEU A 598 13.65 9.71 -1.78
N CYS A 599 14.41 8.65 -1.64
CA CYS A 599 14.49 7.48 -2.52
C CYS A 599 14.10 6.25 -1.72
N TYR A 600 13.16 5.47 -2.25
CA TYR A 600 12.54 4.35 -1.54
C TYR A 600 13.49 3.15 -1.41
N ASP A 601 13.49 2.55 -0.22
CA ASP A 601 14.22 1.31 0.05
C ASP A 601 13.25 0.12 0.21
N LYS A 602 12.25 0.25 1.10
CA LYS A 602 11.29 -0.83 1.44
C LYS A 602 10.09 -0.34 2.24
N THR A 603 9.07 -1.21 2.35
CA THR A 603 7.90 -1.03 3.22
C THR A 603 7.78 -2.18 4.20
N VAL A 604 7.62 -1.88 5.49
CA VAL A 604 7.29 -2.84 6.55
C VAL A 604 5.81 -2.66 6.91
N PHE A 605 5.03 -3.71 6.78
CA PHE A 605 3.59 -3.65 7.08
C PHE A 605 3.30 -4.09 8.51
N GLU A 606 2.75 -3.23 9.36
CA GLU A 606 2.33 -3.63 10.71
C GLU A 606 0.87 -4.11 10.80
N SER A 607 0.01 -3.72 9.85
CA SER A 607 -1.36 -4.21 9.71
C SER A 607 -1.84 -4.13 8.25
N ILE A 608 -2.34 -5.26 7.73
CA ILE A 608 -2.86 -5.44 6.36
C ILE A 608 -4.26 -6.07 6.37
N ALA A 609 -5.13 -5.61 7.26
CA ALA A 609 -6.40 -6.27 7.53
C ALA A 609 -7.52 -5.23 7.63
N PRO A 610 -8.81 -5.64 7.63
CA PRO A 610 -9.91 -4.76 7.20
C PRO A 610 -10.28 -3.63 8.16
N ASN A 611 -9.67 -3.54 9.35
CA ASN A 611 -9.99 -2.54 10.37
C ASN A 611 -8.87 -1.51 10.60
N LEU A 612 -7.68 -1.72 10.02
CA LEU A 612 -6.52 -0.85 10.20
C LEU A 612 -5.52 -1.06 9.06
N ALA A 613 -5.26 0.00 8.30
CA ALA A 613 -4.08 0.10 7.46
C ALA A 613 -2.95 0.69 8.30
N ARG A 614 -1.81 -0.02 8.43
CA ARG A 614 -0.62 0.52 9.10
C ARG A 614 0.65 -0.05 8.48
N PHE A 615 1.52 0.83 8.00
CA PHE A 615 2.77 0.47 7.34
C PHE A 615 3.83 1.57 7.52
N THR A 616 5.10 1.17 7.53
CA THR A 616 6.27 2.05 7.59
C THR A 616 7.09 1.94 6.32
N MET A 617 7.24 3.05 5.62
CA MET A 617 8.11 3.18 4.47
C MET A 617 9.48 3.68 4.92
N HIS A 618 10.53 3.09 4.36
CA HIS A 618 11.92 3.43 4.60
C HIS A 618 12.54 4.06 3.35
N PHE A 619 13.30 5.12 3.57
CA PHE A 619 13.97 5.87 2.51
C PHE A 619 15.37 6.30 2.92
N ARG A 620 16.14 6.67 1.91
CA ARG A 620 17.38 7.46 2.00
C ARG A 620 17.25 8.71 1.13
N THR A 621 18.00 9.76 1.42
CA THR A 621 18.06 10.92 0.51
C THR A 621 18.87 10.57 -0.74
N SER A 622 18.57 11.23 -1.85
CA SER A 622 19.25 11.05 -3.14
C SER A 622 20.76 11.36 -3.11
N ASP A 623 21.20 12.19 -2.16
CA ASP A 623 22.61 12.48 -1.89
C ASP A 623 23.24 11.54 -0.83
N ASN A 624 22.47 10.58 -0.30
CA ASN A 624 22.83 9.63 0.76
C ASN A 624 23.28 10.28 2.08
N THR A 625 22.87 11.52 2.37
CA THR A 625 23.25 12.20 3.61
C THR A 625 22.31 11.91 4.79
N ALA A 626 21.06 11.51 4.52
CA ALA A 626 20.07 11.20 5.54
C ALA A 626 19.27 9.93 5.25
N ARG A 627 18.76 9.34 6.33
CA ARG A 627 17.77 8.25 6.31
C ARG A 627 16.44 8.78 6.80
N ALA A 628 15.36 8.20 6.29
CA ALA A 628 14.01 8.60 6.63
C ALA A 628 13.09 7.41 6.85
N THR A 629 12.14 7.58 7.76
CA THR A 629 10.97 6.69 7.89
C THR A 629 9.69 7.51 7.89
N VAL A 630 8.70 7.01 7.16
CA VAL A 630 7.35 7.55 7.09
C VAL A 630 6.41 6.40 7.49
N GLN A 631 5.94 6.42 8.73
CA GLN A 631 4.90 5.48 9.18
C GLN A 631 3.54 6.10 8.97
N ALA A 632 2.68 5.43 8.22
CA ALA A 632 1.30 5.84 8.01
C ALA A 632 0.34 4.87 8.69
N TRP A 633 -0.76 5.39 9.20
CA TRP A 633 -1.92 4.57 9.50
C TRP A 633 -3.24 5.31 9.26
N GLU A 634 -4.25 4.51 8.93
CA GLU A 634 -5.62 4.94 8.71
C GLU A 634 -6.57 3.91 9.33
N ALA A 635 -7.72 4.39 9.80
CA ALA A 635 -8.82 3.57 10.29
C ALA A 635 -10.09 3.86 9.47
N PRO A 636 -11.15 3.02 9.57
CA PRO A 636 -12.44 3.34 8.95
C PRO A 636 -12.90 4.74 9.36
N GLN A 637 -13.47 5.48 8.42
CA GLN A 637 -13.90 6.86 8.62
C GLN A 637 -15.28 7.07 7.97
N ARG A 638 -16.07 8.02 8.48
CA ARG A 638 -17.43 8.25 7.97
C ARG A 638 -17.70 9.70 7.59
N ASP A 639 -16.80 10.61 7.97
CA ASP A 639 -16.90 12.03 7.69
C ASP A 639 -15.83 12.46 6.67
N GLU A 640 -14.55 12.42 7.03
CA GLU A 640 -13.43 12.85 6.18
C GLU A 640 -12.20 11.96 6.35
N ALA A 641 -11.43 11.86 5.28
CA ALA A 641 -10.18 11.10 5.25
C ALA A 641 -9.17 11.73 6.21
N ARG A 642 -8.65 10.96 7.17
CA ARG A 642 -7.54 11.36 8.04
C ARG A 642 -6.45 10.32 7.97
N THR A 643 -5.31 10.75 7.45
CA THR A 643 -4.10 9.96 7.35
C THR A 643 -3.13 10.40 8.43
N MET A 644 -2.81 9.49 9.33
CA MET A 644 -1.95 9.78 10.48
C MET A 644 -0.54 9.32 10.15
N VAL A 645 0.40 10.26 10.16
CA VAL A 645 1.77 10.04 9.70
C VAL A 645 2.75 10.33 10.84
N LYS A 646 3.70 9.43 11.07
CA LYS A 646 4.88 9.67 11.88
C LYS A 646 6.10 9.76 10.98
N LEU A 647 6.77 10.90 11.02
CA LEU A 647 7.96 11.21 10.24
C LEU A 647 9.19 11.13 11.16
N ARG A 648 10.25 10.49 10.68
CA ARG A 648 11.59 10.55 11.27
C ARG A 648 12.63 10.74 10.18
N TYR A 649 13.44 11.77 10.29
CA TYR A 649 14.59 12.03 9.44
C TYR A 649 15.85 12.10 10.31
N ASP A 650 16.91 11.41 9.89
CA ASP A 650 18.20 11.33 10.59
C ASP A 650 19.32 11.69 9.61
N TRP A 651 20.08 12.76 9.89
CA TRP A 651 21.27 13.09 9.13
C TRP A 651 22.49 12.38 9.72
N ASP A 652 23.11 11.53 8.92
CA ASP A 652 24.31 10.79 9.30
C ASP A 652 25.58 11.44 8.71
N MET A 653 25.43 12.37 7.76
CA MET A 653 26.49 13.08 7.06
C MET A 653 26.24 14.59 7.05
N PRO A 654 27.28 15.44 6.98
CA PRO A 654 27.10 16.87 6.79
C PRO A 654 26.37 17.20 5.48
N CYS A 655 25.45 18.16 5.53
CA CYS A 655 24.70 18.63 4.36
C CYS A 655 24.41 20.13 4.46
N ALA A 656 24.87 20.90 3.46
CA ALA A 656 24.58 22.32 3.37
C ALA A 656 23.24 22.57 2.68
N ILE A 657 22.37 23.38 3.28
CA ILE A 657 21.20 23.91 2.57
C ILE A 657 21.66 25.14 1.80
N GLU A 658 21.59 25.05 0.47
CA GLU A 658 21.99 26.12 -0.44
C GLU A 658 20.89 27.20 -0.48
N GLY A 659 21.29 28.47 -0.53
CA GLY A 659 20.35 29.59 -0.59
C GLY A 659 19.58 29.81 0.72
N ASP A 660 18.34 30.29 0.62
CA ASP A 660 17.50 30.55 1.79
C ASP A 660 16.82 29.26 2.26
N ALA A 661 17.23 28.75 3.43
CA ALA A 661 16.72 27.51 3.99
C ALA A 661 15.20 27.53 4.22
N ARG A 662 14.60 28.70 4.46
CA ARG A 662 13.13 28.84 4.61
C ARG A 662 12.38 28.46 3.33
N ARG A 663 13.05 28.52 2.18
CA ARG A 663 12.54 28.11 0.86
C ARG A 663 13.05 26.74 0.43
N ASN A 664 14.34 26.49 0.67
CA ASN A 664 15.07 25.37 0.08
C ASN A 664 15.18 24.15 0.98
N PHE A 665 14.69 24.20 2.23
CA PHE A 665 14.56 23.05 3.12
C PHE A 665 13.09 22.81 3.44
N ARG A 666 12.51 21.74 2.91
CA ARG A 666 11.10 21.36 3.13
C ARG A 666 11.07 19.98 3.74
N TRP A 667 10.67 19.87 5.00
CA TRP A 667 10.59 18.57 5.66
C TRP A 667 9.20 17.93 5.52
N LEU A 668 8.20 18.73 5.15
CA LEU A 668 6.88 18.32 4.66
C LEU A 668 6.38 19.38 3.68
N ASN A 669 5.98 18.96 2.47
CA ASN A 669 5.50 19.81 1.39
C ASN A 669 4.05 19.45 1.01
N MET A 670 3.28 20.44 0.58
CA MET A 670 1.95 20.28 0.01
C MET A 670 1.89 21.06 -1.30
N SER A 671 1.88 20.36 -2.42
CA SER A 671 1.76 20.97 -3.76
C SER A 671 0.30 21.07 -4.19
N PHE A 672 -0.01 22.04 -5.04
CA PHE A 672 -1.39 22.38 -5.44
C PHE A 672 -1.58 22.22 -6.95
N PHE A 673 -2.72 21.68 -7.38
CA PHE A 673 -3.06 21.60 -8.81
C PHE A 673 -3.42 22.97 -9.39
N THR A 674 -4.39 23.67 -8.78
CA THR A 674 -4.77 25.04 -9.13
C THR A 674 -4.74 25.92 -7.89
N GLY A 675 -3.55 26.40 -7.50
CA GLY A 675 -3.35 27.07 -6.22
C GLY A 675 -3.79 28.55 -6.12
N ARG A 676 -4.63 29.07 -7.02
CA ARG A 676 -5.01 30.50 -7.03
C ARG A 676 -6.46 30.71 -6.57
N ASN A 677 -6.72 31.78 -5.82
CA ASN A 677 -7.99 32.10 -5.14
C ASN A 677 -8.32 31.30 -3.86
N ALA A 678 -7.37 30.53 -3.32
CA ALA A 678 -7.49 29.94 -2.00
C ALA A 678 -7.09 30.92 -0.87
N SER A 679 -7.55 30.66 0.35
CA SER A 679 -7.06 31.29 1.58
C SER A 679 -6.09 30.34 2.26
N LEU A 680 -4.83 30.75 2.40
CA LEU A 680 -3.86 30.04 3.22
C LEU A 680 -4.16 30.28 4.69
N LEU A 681 -4.10 29.22 5.49
CA LEU A 681 -4.34 29.24 6.92
C LEU A 681 -3.16 28.60 7.64
N TRP A 682 -2.69 29.18 8.74
CA TRP A 682 -1.72 28.53 9.62
C TRP A 682 -1.87 29.00 11.06
N THR A 683 -1.37 28.22 12.01
CA THR A 683 -1.32 28.64 13.40
C THR A 683 -0.09 29.49 13.68
N GLY A 684 -0.29 30.77 14.04
CA GLY A 684 0.76 31.68 14.46
C GLY A 684 1.40 31.29 15.80
N PRO A 685 2.50 31.95 16.22
CA PRO A 685 3.24 31.59 17.42
C PRO A 685 2.47 31.87 18.72
N ASP A 686 1.44 32.71 18.66
CA ASP A 686 0.48 33.00 19.74
C ASP A 686 -0.65 31.96 19.86
N GLY A 687 -0.66 30.97 18.96
CA GLY A 687 -1.68 29.93 18.89
C GLY A 687 -2.94 30.34 18.14
N GLN A 688 -3.03 31.55 17.58
CA GLN A 688 -4.17 32.00 16.79
C GLN A 688 -4.05 31.58 15.33
N THR A 689 -5.18 31.39 14.66
CA THR A 689 -5.19 31.18 13.21
C THR A 689 -4.86 32.47 12.47
N VAL A 690 -3.81 32.43 11.66
CA VAL A 690 -3.44 33.46 10.70
C VAL A 690 -4.00 33.07 9.33
N ARG A 691 -4.46 34.07 8.58
CA ARG A 691 -5.03 33.91 7.26
C ARG A 691 -4.32 34.81 6.25
N ARG A 692 -4.08 34.27 5.06
CA ARG A 692 -3.61 35.03 3.89
C ARG A 692 -4.35 34.59 2.64
N ASP A 693 -5.08 35.52 2.03
CA ASP A 693 -5.75 35.25 0.75
C ASP A 693 -4.74 35.26 -0.39
N LEU A 694 -4.84 34.26 -1.28
CA LEU A 694 -4.06 34.20 -2.51
C LEU A 694 -4.79 34.99 -3.60
N PRO A 695 -4.12 35.96 -4.24
CA PRO A 695 -4.69 36.71 -5.34
C PRO A 695 -4.87 35.81 -6.57
N SER A 696 -5.80 36.19 -7.46
CA SER A 696 -6.02 35.53 -8.74
C SER A 696 -4.83 35.62 -9.70
N SER A 697 -3.94 36.60 -9.49
CA SER A 697 -2.74 36.87 -10.30
C SER A 697 -1.62 37.49 -9.44
N GLY A 698 -0.38 37.42 -9.93
CA GLY A 698 0.82 37.88 -9.21
C GLY A 698 1.46 36.78 -8.35
N ASP A 699 2.70 37.04 -7.93
CA ASP A 699 3.51 36.12 -7.13
C ASP A 699 3.26 36.35 -5.63
N VAL A 700 3.13 35.27 -4.88
CA VAL A 700 3.06 35.31 -3.41
C VAL A 700 4.16 34.45 -2.82
N THR A 701 4.88 34.99 -1.85
CA THR A 701 5.89 34.25 -1.10
C THR A 701 5.82 34.61 0.38
N ILE A 702 5.82 33.59 1.23
CA ILE A 702 5.85 33.67 2.69
C ILE A 702 6.98 32.74 3.14
N LEU A 703 7.92 33.22 3.96
CA LEU A 703 9.11 32.44 4.31
C LEU A 703 9.36 32.41 5.82
N GLY A 704 9.27 31.22 6.40
CA GLY A 704 9.77 30.92 7.74
C GLY A 704 8.98 31.56 8.87
N GLU A 705 7.66 31.69 8.72
CA GLU A 705 6.77 32.20 9.77
C GLU A 705 6.72 31.21 10.94
N PRO A 706 7.21 31.55 12.15
CA PRO A 706 7.22 30.63 13.28
C PRO A 706 5.79 30.22 13.68
N MET A 707 5.57 28.94 13.93
CA MET A 707 4.24 28.43 14.32
C MET A 707 4.12 28.23 15.84
N ALA A 708 2.93 27.90 16.33
CA ALA A 708 2.72 27.50 17.72
C ALA A 708 3.46 26.21 18.07
N THR A 709 3.85 26.04 19.33
CA THR A 709 4.41 24.78 19.85
C THR A 709 3.35 23.71 20.05
N ALA A 710 2.15 24.12 20.48
CA ALA A 710 1.05 23.23 20.79
C ALA A 710 0.15 23.03 19.57
N SER A 711 0.34 21.88 18.93
CA SER A 711 -0.48 21.36 17.84
C SER A 711 -0.76 22.38 16.71
N PRO A 712 0.27 22.97 16.07
CA PRO A 712 0.06 23.91 14.99
C PRO A 712 -0.47 23.20 13.73
N PHE A 713 -1.22 23.92 12.89
CA PHE A 713 -1.62 23.42 11.58
C PHE A 713 -1.26 24.41 10.47
N MET A 714 -1.18 23.90 9.24
CA MET A 714 -1.27 24.68 8.01
C MET A 714 -2.37 24.11 7.11
N GLY A 715 -2.97 24.93 6.26
CA GLY A 715 -4.03 24.51 5.36
C GLY A 715 -4.34 25.53 4.27
N ALA A 716 -5.24 25.16 3.39
CA ALA A 716 -5.75 26.03 2.32
C ALA A 716 -7.24 25.77 2.10
N GLU A 717 -8.02 26.85 2.06
CA GLU A 717 -9.49 26.80 1.91
C GLU A 717 -9.99 27.99 1.07
N GLY A 718 -10.96 27.84 0.15
CA GLY A 718 -11.33 28.98 -0.73
C GLY A 718 -12.70 28.93 -1.43
N PRO A 719 -13.25 30.10 -1.85
CA PRO A 719 -14.54 30.21 -2.52
C PRO A 719 -14.40 29.89 -4.02
N GLY A 720 -14.18 28.62 -4.36
CA GLY A 720 -14.06 28.20 -5.76
C GLY A 720 -13.52 26.79 -5.93
N ASP A 721 -12.69 26.34 -4.99
CA ASP A 721 -12.13 24.99 -5.03
C ASP A 721 -13.10 24.03 -4.33
N LYS A 722 -13.51 22.97 -5.03
CA LYS A 722 -14.36 21.93 -4.45
C LYS A 722 -13.67 21.18 -3.30
N TYR A 723 -12.37 21.38 -3.12
CA TYR A 723 -11.52 20.60 -2.23
C TYR A 723 -10.51 21.48 -1.50
N ASN A 724 -10.32 21.19 -0.22
CA ASN A 724 -9.48 21.92 0.72
C ASN A 724 -8.52 20.94 1.41
N VAL A 725 -7.52 21.46 2.11
CA VAL A 725 -6.54 20.62 2.81
C VAL A 725 -6.13 21.18 4.16
N LEU A 726 -5.91 20.25 5.10
CA LEU A 726 -5.35 20.49 6.43
C LEU A 726 -4.15 19.58 6.67
N THR A 727 -3.07 20.15 7.19
CA THR A 727 -1.93 19.45 7.79
C THR A 727 -1.81 19.90 9.25
N LEU A 728 -2.14 19.02 10.19
CA LEU A 728 -2.04 19.26 11.63
C LEU A 728 -0.80 18.56 12.19
N VAL A 729 0.13 19.30 12.77
CA VAL A 729 1.28 18.75 13.49
C VAL A 729 0.84 18.46 14.92
N ARG A 730 0.72 17.20 15.31
CA ARG A 730 0.29 16.78 16.67
C ARG A 730 1.45 16.83 17.67
N SER A 731 2.65 16.47 17.23
CA SER A 731 3.89 16.61 18.01
C SER A 731 5.06 16.91 17.09
N PHE A 732 6.06 17.64 17.59
CA PHE A 732 7.26 18.00 16.85
C PHE A 732 8.45 18.10 17.80
N ARG A 733 9.58 17.53 17.37
CA ARG A 733 10.90 17.76 17.95
C ARG A 733 11.94 17.66 16.86
N ALA A 734 12.92 18.56 16.87
CA ALA A 734 14.01 18.49 15.92
C ALA A 734 15.32 19.00 16.51
N ARG A 735 16.43 18.57 15.91
CA ARG A 735 17.74 19.17 16.06
C ARG A 735 18.28 19.46 14.68
N LEU A 736 18.55 20.72 14.37
CA LEU A 736 18.96 21.17 13.03
C LEU A 736 20.10 22.17 13.16
N GLY A 737 21.24 21.87 12.54
CA GLY A 737 22.50 22.60 12.72
C GLY A 737 22.95 22.62 14.17
N GLY A 738 22.77 21.52 14.89
CA GLY A 738 23.12 21.38 16.31
C GLY A 738 22.24 22.18 17.28
N LYS A 739 21.15 22.81 16.82
CA LYS A 739 20.19 23.53 17.67
C LYS A 739 18.88 22.77 17.78
N ASP A 740 18.34 22.68 18.99
CA ASP A 740 17.05 22.04 19.23
C ASP A 740 15.90 22.99 18.84
N TYR A 741 14.85 22.43 18.24
CA TYR A 741 13.62 23.12 17.82
C TYR A 741 12.40 22.42 18.42
N ASP A 742 11.49 23.22 19.02
CA ASP A 742 10.24 22.77 19.64
C ASP A 742 8.99 23.10 18.81
N ARG A 743 9.18 23.77 17.68
CA ARG A 743 8.14 24.19 16.75
C ARG A 743 8.66 24.19 15.32
N PRO A 744 7.78 24.01 14.33
CA PRO A 744 8.09 24.24 12.94
C PRO A 744 7.88 25.71 12.53
N ALA A 745 8.29 26.04 11.31
CA ALA A 745 7.94 27.28 10.63
C ALA A 745 7.16 27.00 9.34
N PHE A 746 6.28 27.93 8.97
CA PHE A 746 5.45 27.87 7.77
C PHE A 746 6.05 28.70 6.64
N SER A 747 6.02 28.15 5.43
CA SER A 747 6.37 28.84 4.20
C SER A 747 5.39 28.50 3.08
N ALA A 748 5.29 29.40 2.11
CA ALA A 748 4.49 29.22 0.91
C ALA A 748 5.10 29.97 -0.27
N ALA A 749 4.99 29.40 -1.47
CA ALA A 749 5.28 30.09 -2.72
C ALA A 749 4.25 29.72 -3.79
N PHE A 750 3.66 30.75 -4.39
CA PHE A 750 2.77 30.69 -5.55
C PHE A 750 3.32 31.68 -6.57
N ASP A 751 4.31 31.24 -7.34
CA ASP A 751 5.04 32.01 -8.34
C ASP A 751 5.20 31.21 -9.64
N GLY A 752 5.90 31.74 -10.64
CA GLY A 752 6.14 31.02 -11.90
C GLY A 752 6.95 29.73 -11.79
N ARG A 753 7.46 29.39 -10.60
CA ARG A 753 8.30 28.21 -10.33
C ARG A 753 7.72 27.26 -9.30
N ASP A 754 6.69 27.68 -8.54
CA ASP A 754 6.18 26.88 -7.43
C ASP A 754 4.72 27.22 -7.12
N ALA A 755 3.98 26.23 -6.65
CA ALA A 755 2.61 26.34 -6.18
C ALA A 755 2.43 25.41 -4.98
N SER A 756 3.06 25.76 -3.86
CA SER A 756 3.15 24.89 -2.68
C SER A 756 3.11 25.64 -1.37
N THR A 757 2.68 24.94 -0.32
CA THR A 757 2.96 25.28 1.09
C THR A 757 3.82 24.21 1.71
N TRP A 758 4.66 24.55 2.70
CA TRP A 758 5.53 23.58 3.34
C TRP A 758 5.92 24.00 4.76
N LEU A 759 6.39 23.00 5.51
CA LEU A 759 6.97 23.17 6.83
C LEU A 759 8.50 23.15 6.74
N THR A 760 9.13 24.08 7.45
CA THR A 760 10.56 24.41 7.36
C THR A 760 11.11 24.94 8.69
N VAL A 761 12.28 25.61 8.64
CA VAL A 761 12.92 26.42 9.69
C VAL A 761 12.61 27.91 9.51
N ASP A 762 12.81 28.72 10.55
CA ASP A 762 12.54 30.17 10.58
C ASP A 762 13.75 31.04 10.19
N ARG A 763 14.87 30.42 9.82
CA ARG A 763 16.14 31.09 9.49
C ARG A 763 16.59 30.77 8.08
N SER A 764 17.29 31.73 7.46
CA SER A 764 17.75 31.59 6.07
C SER A 764 18.99 30.73 5.90
N ASP A 765 19.77 30.51 6.96
CA ASP A 765 20.98 29.70 6.92
C ASP A 765 20.80 28.37 7.67
N LEU A 766 21.10 27.25 7.01
CA LEU A 766 21.05 25.94 7.64
C LEU A 766 22.19 25.04 7.13
N GLN A 767 22.97 24.53 8.08
CA GLN A 767 24.03 23.56 7.85
C GLN A 767 23.71 22.35 8.72
N LEU A 768 23.38 21.23 8.09
CA LEU A 768 23.03 20.00 8.77
C LEU A 768 24.31 19.22 9.08
N GLN A 769 24.30 18.54 10.22
CA GLN A 769 25.45 17.78 10.72
C GLN A 769 25.02 16.40 11.23
N PRO A 770 25.95 15.44 11.33
CA PRO A 770 25.66 14.13 11.91
C PRO A 770 25.00 14.25 13.28
N GLY A 771 23.87 13.55 13.47
CA GLY A 771 23.08 13.58 14.70
C GLY A 771 21.97 14.65 14.74
N ASP A 772 21.85 15.47 13.70
CA ASP A 772 20.64 16.26 13.45
C ASP A 772 19.47 15.34 13.06
N PHE A 773 18.26 15.74 13.43
CA PHE A 773 17.06 14.97 13.17
C PHE A 773 15.78 15.81 13.14
N ILE A 774 14.73 15.25 12.56
CA ILE A 774 13.33 15.69 12.75
C ILE A 774 12.50 14.49 13.16
N GLU A 775 11.64 14.64 14.16
CA GLU A 775 10.57 13.72 14.46
C GLU A 775 9.25 14.47 14.63
N ALA A 776 8.23 14.07 13.88
CA ALA A 776 6.92 14.70 13.90
C ALA A 776 5.80 13.67 13.78
N GLU A 777 4.70 13.89 14.49
CA GLU A 777 3.42 13.22 14.22
C GLU A 777 2.49 14.23 13.56
N VAL A 778 1.94 13.88 12.39
CA VAL A 778 1.15 14.74 11.53
C VAL A 778 -0.16 14.04 11.19
N MET A 779 -1.26 14.79 11.13
CA MET A 779 -2.51 14.36 10.53
C MET A 779 -2.73 15.13 9.24
N LEU A 780 -2.86 14.41 8.13
CA LEU A 780 -3.24 14.94 6.83
C LEU A 780 -4.75 14.73 6.66
N MET A 781 -5.48 15.76 6.25
CA MET A 781 -6.92 15.67 5.98
C MET A 781 -7.30 16.53 4.77
N PRO A 782 -7.66 15.93 3.63
CA PRO A 782 -8.37 16.63 2.58
C PRO A 782 -9.86 16.73 2.96
N HIS A 783 -10.55 17.78 2.53
CA HIS A 783 -12.01 17.87 2.71
C HIS A 783 -12.70 18.66 1.60
N GLY A 784 -13.90 18.23 1.21
CA GLY A 784 -14.71 18.90 0.18
C GLY A 784 -15.96 19.59 0.70
N GLU A 785 -16.34 19.35 1.96
CA GLU A 785 -17.56 19.91 2.54
C GLU A 785 -17.42 21.44 2.69
N PRO A 786 -18.39 22.23 2.18
CA PRO A 786 -18.37 23.68 2.34
C PRO A 786 -18.56 24.08 3.81
N THR A 787 -17.53 24.66 4.43
CA THR A 787 -17.59 25.17 5.81
C THR A 787 -17.01 26.59 5.90
N PRO A 788 -17.35 27.36 6.95
CA PRO A 788 -16.67 28.64 7.20
C PRO A 788 -15.15 28.46 7.29
N LEU A 789 -14.40 29.45 6.79
CA LEU A 789 -12.94 29.36 6.73
C LEU A 789 -12.32 29.11 8.11
N GLY A 790 -11.42 28.13 8.18
CA GLY A 790 -10.72 27.70 9.39
C GLY A 790 -11.55 26.87 10.37
N PHE A 791 -12.85 26.67 10.12
CA PHE A 791 -13.71 25.92 11.04
C PHE A 791 -13.26 24.46 11.19
N LYS A 792 -13.04 23.74 10.08
CA LYS A 792 -12.57 22.36 10.14
C LYS A 792 -11.16 22.28 10.74
N ALA A 793 -10.26 23.18 10.32
CA ALA A 793 -8.90 23.23 10.86
C ALA A 793 -8.86 23.34 12.39
N GLU A 794 -9.58 24.31 12.96
CA GLU A 794 -9.64 24.48 14.42
C GLU A 794 -10.40 23.33 15.13
N ARG A 795 -11.44 22.79 14.50
CA ARG A 795 -12.16 21.63 15.03
C ARG A 795 -11.26 20.41 15.15
N GLU A 796 -10.49 20.09 14.11
CA GLU A 796 -9.59 18.94 14.11
C GLU A 796 -8.37 19.18 15.00
N ARG A 797 -7.84 20.40 15.04
CA ARG A 797 -6.80 20.81 16.00
C ARG A 797 -7.26 20.56 17.44
N ARG A 798 -8.50 20.91 17.78
CA ARG A 798 -9.08 20.63 19.10
C ARG A 798 -9.19 19.13 19.36
N ARG A 799 -9.74 18.35 18.42
CA ARG A 799 -10.03 16.91 18.56
C ARG A 799 -8.80 16.02 18.64
N TYR A 800 -7.78 16.30 17.83
CA TYR A 800 -6.62 15.40 17.66
C TYR A 800 -5.31 16.01 18.15
N GLY A 801 -5.24 17.33 18.32
CA GLY A 801 -4.09 18.06 18.84
C GLY A 801 -4.22 18.42 20.32
N LEU A 802 -5.15 19.31 20.65
CA LEU A 802 -5.28 19.91 21.99
C LEU A 802 -5.96 19.00 23.02
N ALA A 803 -6.87 18.13 22.57
CA ALA A 803 -7.52 17.10 23.40
C ALA A 803 -7.29 15.70 22.79
N PRO A 804 -6.02 15.26 22.67
CA PRO A 804 -5.68 14.04 21.96
C PRO A 804 -6.25 12.82 22.68
N THR A 805 -6.42 11.72 21.96
CA THR A 805 -6.76 10.42 22.57
C THR A 805 -5.76 10.06 23.66
N GLN A 806 -6.27 9.62 24.79
CA GLN A 806 -5.51 9.14 25.94
C GLN A 806 -6.16 7.88 26.49
N ILE A 807 -5.33 6.90 26.81
CA ILE A 807 -5.74 5.69 27.51
C ILE A 807 -5.10 5.58 28.88
N HIS A 808 -5.93 5.18 29.86
CA HIS A 808 -5.50 4.75 31.19
C HIS A 808 -5.76 3.26 31.33
N VAL A 809 -4.72 2.47 31.57
CA VAL A 809 -4.82 1.01 31.62
C VAL A 809 -4.98 0.55 33.07
N ASN A 810 -6.11 -0.13 33.33
CA ASN A 810 -6.45 -0.72 34.63
C ASN A 810 -5.90 -2.15 34.76
N GLU A 811 -5.91 -2.92 33.67
CA GLU A 811 -5.35 -4.28 33.59
C GLU A 811 -4.62 -4.46 32.27
N GLY A 812 -3.40 -5.04 32.30
CA GLY A 812 -2.51 -5.16 31.15
C GLY A 812 -1.34 -4.18 31.18
N ALA A 813 -0.77 -3.86 30.01
CA ALA A 813 0.30 -2.88 29.86
C ALA A 813 0.03 -1.94 28.68
N LYS A 814 0.14 -0.63 28.90
CA LYS A 814 -0.02 0.40 27.85
C LYS A 814 1.13 0.34 26.85
N ILE A 815 0.81 0.39 25.54
CA ILE A 815 1.79 0.47 24.46
C ILE A 815 1.75 1.84 23.78
N SER A 816 0.56 2.31 23.35
CA SER A 816 0.39 3.64 22.76
C SER A 816 -1.00 4.23 23.02
N ASP A 817 -1.08 5.56 23.00
CA ASP A 817 -2.35 6.29 23.12
C ASP A 817 -3.14 6.37 21.81
N LEU A 818 -2.44 6.57 20.68
CA LEU A 818 -3.06 6.67 19.36
C LEU A 818 -2.20 5.95 18.30
N PRO A 819 -2.73 4.93 17.60
CA PRO A 819 -3.98 4.24 17.94
C PRO A 819 -3.90 3.63 19.36
N PRO A 820 -5.03 3.55 20.10
CA PRO A 820 -5.07 2.90 21.41
C PRO A 820 -4.53 1.47 21.35
N HIS A 821 -3.44 1.19 22.07
CA HIS A 821 -2.79 -0.12 22.07
C HIS A 821 -2.44 -0.56 23.48
N VAL A 822 -2.94 -1.73 23.87
CA VAL A 822 -2.69 -2.37 25.17
C VAL A 822 -2.21 -3.81 24.95
N ARG A 823 -1.28 -4.27 25.78
CA ARG A 823 -0.92 -5.67 25.91
C ARG A 823 -1.74 -6.32 27.03
N ALA A 824 -2.49 -7.36 26.71
CA ALA A 824 -3.28 -8.11 27.66
C ALA A 824 -2.39 -8.84 28.67
N ARG A 825 -2.90 -8.98 29.90
CA ARG A 825 -2.33 -9.82 30.95
C ARG A 825 -3.34 -10.89 31.31
N ASP A 826 -2.93 -12.15 31.23
CA ASP A 826 -3.74 -13.31 31.58
C ASP A 826 -5.15 -13.26 30.95
N GLU A 827 -5.18 -13.07 29.62
CA GLU A 827 -6.38 -13.00 28.78
C GLU A 827 -7.31 -11.80 29.05
N VAL A 828 -6.81 -10.74 29.69
CA VAL A 828 -7.57 -9.51 29.97
C VAL A 828 -6.77 -8.26 29.63
N ALA A 829 -7.42 -7.32 28.95
CA ALA A 829 -7.01 -5.92 28.90
C ALA A 829 -8.19 -5.06 29.35
N ALA A 830 -7.98 -4.16 30.32
CA ALA A 830 -9.00 -3.23 30.77
C ALA A 830 -8.43 -1.82 30.78
N LEU A 831 -9.15 -0.86 30.21
CA LEU A 831 -8.71 0.52 30.08
C LEU A 831 -9.88 1.50 30.07
N THR A 832 -9.59 2.75 30.40
CA THR A 832 -10.47 3.89 30.15
C THR A 832 -9.89 4.70 28.99
N LEU A 833 -10.71 5.00 27.99
CA LEU A 833 -10.36 5.80 26.81
C LEU A 833 -11.07 7.16 26.87
N LYS A 834 -10.31 8.24 26.65
CA LYS A 834 -10.79 9.63 26.57
C LYS A 834 -10.18 10.33 25.35
N GLY A 835 -10.90 11.27 24.76
CA GLY A 835 -10.38 12.10 23.66
C GLY A 835 -10.29 11.39 22.32
N GLY A 836 -10.10 12.14 21.24
CA GLY A 836 -10.25 11.66 19.86
C GLY A 836 -11.70 11.65 19.37
N HIS A 837 -11.89 11.15 18.15
CA HIS A 837 -13.18 11.18 17.44
C HIS A 837 -13.24 10.10 16.35
N GLY A 838 -14.44 9.71 15.92
CA GLY A 838 -14.64 8.79 14.80
C GLY A 838 -14.52 7.33 15.20
N ASP A 839 -14.29 6.47 14.20
CA ASP A 839 -14.13 5.03 14.39
C ASP A 839 -12.64 4.74 14.70
N LEU A 840 -12.32 4.56 15.98
CA LEU A 840 -10.94 4.36 16.45
C LEU A 840 -10.57 2.87 16.45
N PRO A 841 -9.36 2.48 16.00
CA PRO A 841 -8.89 1.10 16.06
C PRO A 841 -8.30 0.82 17.46
N LEU A 842 -8.96 -0.04 18.23
CA LEU A 842 -8.45 -0.53 19.53
C LEU A 842 -7.63 -1.80 19.31
N ILE A 843 -6.32 -1.72 19.58
CA ILE A 843 -5.36 -2.81 19.40
C ILE A 843 -5.10 -3.49 20.74
N VAL A 844 -5.29 -4.81 20.82
CA VAL A 844 -4.95 -5.62 21.99
C VAL A 844 -4.11 -6.83 21.60
N ASP A 845 -2.88 -6.92 22.10
CA ASP A 845 -1.98 -8.08 21.87
C ASP A 845 -1.74 -8.92 23.15
N GLY A 846 -1.05 -10.06 23.02
CA GLY A 846 -0.70 -10.93 24.15
C GLY A 846 -1.74 -11.99 24.53
N PHE A 847 -2.77 -12.22 23.71
CA PHE A 847 -3.69 -13.35 23.92
C PHE A 847 -3.02 -14.68 23.52
N LYS A 848 -3.29 -15.76 24.26
CA LYS A 848 -2.69 -17.08 23.95
C LYS A 848 -3.44 -17.82 22.84
N GLY A 849 -4.68 -17.41 22.55
CA GLY A 849 -5.51 -17.95 21.48
C GLY A 849 -6.11 -16.83 20.64
N TRP A 850 -6.41 -17.12 19.37
CA TRP A 850 -7.01 -16.16 18.45
C TRP A 850 -8.54 -16.17 18.48
N LYS A 851 -9.14 -17.32 18.84
CA LYS A 851 -10.57 -17.55 18.68
C LYS A 851 -11.38 -16.93 19.81
N LEU A 852 -12.49 -16.29 19.44
CA LEU A 852 -13.51 -15.71 20.32
C LEU A 852 -12.99 -14.63 21.30
N PRO A 853 -12.36 -13.55 20.81
CA PRO A 853 -12.19 -12.34 21.60
C PRO A 853 -13.54 -11.63 21.84
N LEU A 854 -13.71 -11.05 23.02
CA LEU A 854 -14.93 -10.41 23.49
C LEU A 854 -14.62 -8.97 23.90
N LEU A 855 -15.35 -8.01 23.32
CA LEU A 855 -15.30 -6.61 23.67
C LEU A 855 -16.45 -6.27 24.62
N TRP A 856 -16.15 -5.52 25.69
CA TRP A 856 -17.11 -5.04 26.66
C TRP A 856 -16.95 -3.53 26.84
N LEU A 857 -18.07 -2.80 26.79
CA LEU A 857 -18.15 -1.36 27.05
C LEU A 857 -19.04 -1.13 28.27
N GLY A 858 -18.49 -0.57 29.35
CA GLY A 858 -19.23 -0.37 30.60
C GLY A 858 -19.84 -1.66 31.17
N GLY A 859 -19.18 -2.81 30.94
CA GLY A 859 -19.68 -4.13 31.34
C GLY A 859 -20.71 -4.77 30.38
N VAL A 860 -21.08 -4.08 29.29
CA VAL A 860 -21.98 -4.59 28.25
C VAL A 860 -21.17 -5.18 27.10
N TRP A 861 -21.42 -6.45 26.80
CA TRP A 861 -20.79 -7.13 25.67
C TRP A 861 -21.21 -6.52 24.33
N GLN A 862 -20.27 -6.46 23.39
CA GLN A 862 -20.47 -5.99 22.03
C GLN A 862 -20.48 -7.17 21.06
N ASP A 863 -21.47 -7.23 20.18
CA ASP A 863 -21.88 -8.39 19.36
C ASP A 863 -21.04 -8.68 18.10
N HIS A 864 -19.80 -8.19 18.06
CA HIS A 864 -18.83 -8.39 16.97
C HIS A 864 -18.68 -9.86 16.51
N GLN A 865 -18.95 -10.82 17.40
CA GLN A 865 -18.85 -12.25 17.12
C GLN A 865 -20.14 -12.89 16.55
N VAL A 866 -21.29 -12.20 16.58
CA VAL A 866 -22.60 -12.78 16.21
C VAL A 866 -22.79 -12.83 14.69
N HIS A 867 -22.25 -11.85 13.98
CA HIS A 867 -22.44 -11.67 12.55
C HIS A 867 -21.24 -12.16 11.73
N GLY A 868 -20.63 -13.28 12.14
CA GLY A 868 -19.53 -13.91 11.41
C GLY A 868 -18.27 -13.05 11.34
N GLY A 869 -17.86 -12.48 12.48
CA GLY A 869 -16.58 -11.77 12.59
C GLY A 869 -16.63 -10.24 12.51
N ASP A 870 -17.82 -9.63 12.51
CA ASP A 870 -18.07 -8.20 12.24
C ASP A 870 -17.20 -7.24 13.07
N GLY A 871 -16.56 -6.27 12.41
CA GLY A 871 -15.87 -5.16 13.07
C GLY A 871 -14.60 -5.50 13.86
N TYR A 872 -14.05 -6.70 13.67
CA TYR A 872 -12.75 -7.04 14.24
C TYR A 872 -11.89 -7.88 13.31
N GLN A 873 -10.60 -7.89 13.63
CA GLN A 873 -9.60 -8.74 12.98
C GLN A 873 -8.67 -9.39 13.98
N VAL A 874 -8.07 -10.53 13.58
CA VAL A 874 -7.08 -11.25 14.39
C VAL A 874 -5.82 -11.52 13.57
N GLN A 875 -4.66 -11.36 14.20
CA GLN A 875 -3.35 -11.62 13.61
C GLN A 875 -2.42 -12.24 14.66
N PRO A 876 -1.36 -12.96 14.26
CA PRO A 876 -0.25 -13.26 15.16
C PRO A 876 0.34 -11.94 15.70
N ASP A 877 0.73 -11.90 16.97
CA ASP A 877 1.33 -10.70 17.57
C ASP A 877 2.85 -10.60 17.39
N GLY A 878 3.47 -11.66 16.88
CA GLY A 878 4.91 -11.78 16.67
C GLY A 878 5.73 -12.14 17.91
N ALA A 879 5.07 -12.37 19.05
CA ALA A 879 5.65 -12.83 20.31
C ALA A 879 5.13 -14.23 20.71
N GLY A 880 4.55 -14.96 19.76
CA GLY A 880 3.96 -16.29 19.97
C GLY A 880 2.52 -16.27 20.48
N GLY A 881 1.87 -15.10 20.55
CA GLY A 881 0.47 -14.92 20.86
C GLY A 881 -0.32 -14.34 19.69
N TYR A 882 -1.47 -13.76 20.01
CA TYR A 882 -2.39 -13.17 19.05
C TYR A 882 -2.77 -11.75 19.44
N ARG A 883 -2.93 -10.93 18.40
CA ARG A 883 -3.43 -9.57 18.45
C ARG A 883 -4.83 -9.53 17.87
N VAL A 884 -5.70 -8.78 18.51
CA VAL A 884 -7.05 -8.46 18.04
C VAL A 884 -7.16 -6.95 17.86
N ILE A 885 -7.82 -6.52 16.79
CA ILE A 885 -8.11 -5.10 16.55
C ILE A 885 -9.62 -4.96 16.38
N PHE A 886 -10.23 -4.09 17.19
CA PHE A 886 -11.66 -3.75 17.11
C PHE A 886 -11.83 -2.33 16.56
N THR A 887 -12.86 -2.13 15.74
CA THR A 887 -13.33 -0.78 15.40
C THR A 887 -14.27 -0.27 16.48
N LEU A 888 -13.94 0.87 17.11
CA LEU A 888 -14.70 1.45 18.22
C LEU A 888 -15.17 2.87 17.89
N PRO A 889 -16.49 3.15 17.80
CA PRO A 889 -17.00 4.50 17.70
C PRO A 889 -16.67 5.32 18.93
N HIS A 890 -16.16 6.52 18.69
CA HIS A 890 -15.86 7.48 19.74
C HIS A 890 -16.29 8.89 19.34
N ARG A 891 -16.87 9.62 20.28
CA ARG A 891 -17.27 11.02 20.10
C ARG A 891 -16.40 11.93 20.94
N GLU A 892 -16.21 13.16 20.45
CA GLU A 892 -15.49 14.19 21.19
C GLU A 892 -16.17 14.42 22.55
N GLY A 893 -15.39 14.38 23.64
CA GLY A 893 -15.88 14.52 25.02
C GLY A 893 -16.43 13.23 25.64
N GLN A 894 -16.54 12.13 24.89
CA GLN A 894 -16.95 10.84 25.44
C GLN A 894 -15.83 10.20 26.26
N THR A 895 -16.20 9.38 27.25
CA THR A 895 -15.28 8.47 27.95
C THR A 895 -15.84 7.06 27.83
N HIS A 896 -14.98 6.09 27.49
CA HIS A 896 -15.35 4.67 27.46
C HIS A 896 -14.55 3.89 28.49
N ASP A 897 -15.24 3.07 29.28
CA ASP A 897 -14.62 2.00 30.07
C ASP A 897 -14.67 0.72 29.25
N ILE A 898 -13.50 0.26 28.83
CA ILE A 898 -13.33 -0.81 27.85
C ILE A 898 -12.68 -2.00 28.53
N MET A 899 -13.16 -3.19 28.19
CA MET A 899 -12.51 -4.43 28.53
C MET A 899 -12.51 -5.36 27.34
N VAL A 900 -11.37 -5.99 27.09
CA VAL A 900 -11.21 -7.03 26.07
C VAL A 900 -10.78 -8.30 26.78
N THR A 901 -11.53 -9.38 26.55
CA THR A 901 -11.24 -10.70 27.10
C THR A 901 -11.31 -11.76 26.01
N ARG A 902 -10.95 -13.01 26.35
CA ARG A 902 -11.12 -14.16 25.45
C ARG A 902 -11.82 -15.29 26.18
N ALA A 903 -12.68 -15.99 25.45
CA ALA A 903 -13.25 -17.26 25.90
C ALA A 903 -12.52 -18.45 25.30
N GLU A 904 -12.32 -19.48 26.12
CA GLU A 904 -11.65 -20.73 25.75
C GLU A 904 -12.58 -21.91 26.07
N CYS A 905 -12.55 -22.91 25.19
CA CYS A 905 -13.19 -24.20 25.42
C CYS A 905 -12.19 -25.31 25.08
N SER A 906 -12.19 -26.40 25.84
CA SER A 906 -11.39 -27.58 25.53
C SER A 906 -11.88 -28.34 24.27
N ASP A 907 -13.08 -28.02 23.79
CA ASP A 907 -13.67 -28.52 22.54
C ASP A 907 -13.83 -27.34 21.56
N GLU A 908 -14.19 -27.61 20.31
CA GLU A 908 -14.27 -26.60 19.26
C GLU A 908 -15.47 -25.68 19.47
N ILE A 909 -15.22 -24.37 19.57
CA ILE A 909 -16.28 -23.35 19.63
C ILE A 909 -16.91 -23.21 18.24
N VAL A 910 -18.23 -23.33 18.14
CA VAL A 910 -18.95 -23.36 16.84
C VAL A 910 -19.93 -22.21 16.66
N ALA A 911 -20.29 -21.48 17.72
CA ALA A 911 -21.15 -20.30 17.60
C ALA A 911 -20.99 -19.34 18.79
N ALA A 912 -21.20 -18.06 18.50
CA ALA A 912 -21.54 -17.00 19.45
C ALA A 912 -22.85 -16.36 18.98
N ARG A 913 -23.81 -16.14 19.89
CA ARG A 913 -25.13 -15.62 19.56
C ARG A 913 -25.54 -14.56 20.55
N ASP A 914 -26.26 -13.56 20.07
CA ASP A 914 -27.04 -12.69 20.95
C ASP A 914 -28.38 -13.37 21.27
N ARG A 915 -28.71 -13.43 22.56
CA ARG A 915 -29.98 -13.88 23.09
C ARG A 915 -30.58 -12.81 24.00
N ASN A 916 -31.23 -11.82 23.38
CA ASN A 916 -31.87 -10.67 24.03
C ASN A 916 -30.88 -9.80 24.84
N GLY A 917 -29.75 -9.44 24.23
CA GLY A 917 -28.69 -8.63 24.85
C GLY A 917 -27.72 -9.43 25.73
N TYR A 918 -27.71 -10.77 25.61
CA TYR A 918 -26.86 -11.66 26.41
C TYR A 918 -26.12 -12.64 25.52
N LEU A 919 -24.81 -12.77 25.76
CA LEU A 919 -23.94 -13.67 25.02
C LEU A 919 -24.29 -15.15 25.27
N GLU A 920 -24.52 -15.92 24.22
CA GLU A 920 -24.61 -17.38 24.24
C GLU A 920 -23.46 -17.98 23.40
N LEU A 921 -22.74 -18.93 23.98
CA LEU A 921 -21.60 -19.62 23.37
C LEU A 921 -21.90 -21.11 23.22
N GLU A 922 -21.62 -21.68 22.05
CA GLU A 922 -21.82 -23.10 21.76
C GLU A 922 -20.50 -23.76 21.35
N ALA A 923 -20.22 -24.93 21.92
CA ALA A 923 -19.17 -25.84 21.49
C ALA A 923 -19.75 -27.01 20.68
N ARG A 924 -18.93 -27.64 19.83
CA ARG A 924 -19.35 -28.77 18.99
C ARG A 924 -19.84 -29.92 19.88
N LYS A 925 -19.12 -30.20 20.97
CA LYS A 925 -19.51 -31.17 22.01
C LYS A 925 -19.40 -30.53 23.40
N ILE A 926 -19.73 -31.30 24.44
CA ILE A 926 -19.52 -30.85 25.83
C ILE A 926 -18.01 -30.64 26.05
N GLY A 927 -17.62 -29.41 26.35
CA GLY A 927 -16.24 -29.03 26.66
C GLY A 927 -16.12 -28.28 27.99
N GLU A 928 -14.89 -28.13 28.45
CA GLU A 928 -14.51 -27.31 29.60
C GLU A 928 -14.27 -25.88 29.15
N TRP A 929 -15.10 -24.96 29.63
CA TRP A 929 -15.03 -23.52 29.35
C TRP A 929 -14.20 -22.80 30.40
N ARG A 930 -13.41 -21.83 29.95
CA ARG A 930 -12.69 -20.88 30.79
C ARG A 930 -12.81 -19.50 30.15
N LEU A 931 -13.25 -18.51 30.93
CA LEU A 931 -13.17 -17.12 30.51
C LEU A 931 -13.15 -16.18 31.70
N LYS A 932 -12.66 -14.96 31.47
CA LYS A 932 -12.80 -13.84 32.38
C LYS A 932 -13.72 -12.81 31.75
N ALA A 933 -14.64 -12.26 32.53
CA ALA A 933 -15.62 -11.30 32.04
C ALA A 933 -16.18 -10.44 33.19
N PRO A 934 -16.75 -9.27 32.88
CA PRO A 934 -17.50 -8.48 33.85
C PRO A 934 -18.91 -9.06 34.14
N ALA A 935 -19.33 -10.11 33.42
CA ALA A 935 -20.65 -10.72 33.49
C ALA A 935 -20.63 -12.14 34.09
N MET A 936 -21.80 -12.61 34.56
CA MET A 936 -22.00 -13.99 35.01
C MET A 936 -22.43 -14.89 33.86
N PHE A 937 -22.12 -16.18 33.98
CA PHE A 937 -22.41 -17.22 33.00
C PHE A 937 -22.96 -18.49 33.67
N ALA A 938 -23.69 -19.30 32.91
CA ALA A 938 -24.22 -20.58 33.36
C ALA A 938 -24.23 -21.64 32.24
N PRO A 939 -24.07 -22.93 32.57
CA PRO A 939 -23.82 -23.46 33.91
C PRO A 939 -22.31 -23.42 34.28
N GLY A 940 -21.99 -23.15 35.54
CA GLY A 940 -20.62 -23.22 36.04
C GLY A 940 -20.32 -22.35 37.26
N VAL A 941 -19.04 -22.28 37.61
CA VAL A 941 -18.52 -21.63 38.82
C VAL A 941 -17.81 -20.33 38.45
N HIS A 942 -18.16 -19.27 39.17
CA HIS A 942 -17.50 -17.97 39.14
C HIS A 942 -16.70 -17.77 40.40
N ARG A 943 -15.45 -17.35 40.27
CA ARG A 943 -14.65 -16.83 41.37
C ARG A 943 -14.64 -15.32 41.31
N LEU A 944 -15.21 -14.70 42.34
CA LEU A 944 -15.29 -13.25 42.48
C LEU A 944 -14.37 -12.79 43.61
N ALA A 945 -13.66 -11.69 43.40
CA ALA A 945 -12.92 -10.99 44.44
C ALA A 945 -13.52 -9.60 44.64
N PRO A 946 -13.45 -9.03 45.85
CA PRO A 946 -13.86 -7.63 46.08
C PRO A 946 -13.15 -6.69 45.10
N ASP A 947 -13.90 -5.78 44.50
CA ASP A 947 -13.42 -4.74 43.58
C ASP A 947 -12.66 -5.23 42.32
N ALA A 948 -12.68 -6.54 42.04
CA ALA A 948 -12.03 -7.08 40.85
C ALA A 948 -12.79 -6.68 39.57
N PRO A 949 -12.10 -6.18 38.54
CA PRO A 949 -12.74 -5.74 37.30
C PRO A 949 -13.32 -6.92 36.49
N THR A 950 -12.83 -8.14 36.72
CA THR A 950 -13.31 -9.35 36.07
C THR A 950 -13.67 -10.45 37.07
N ARG A 951 -14.55 -11.33 36.64
CA ARG A 951 -14.95 -12.57 37.32
C ARG A 951 -14.35 -13.73 36.54
N THR A 952 -13.64 -14.63 37.23
CA THR A 952 -13.08 -15.82 36.57
C THR A 952 -14.14 -16.90 36.54
N PHE A 953 -14.46 -17.41 35.36
CA PHE A 953 -15.46 -18.45 35.16
C PHE A 953 -14.83 -19.76 34.70
N THR A 954 -15.37 -20.86 35.21
CA THR A 954 -15.15 -22.21 34.69
C THR A 954 -16.47 -22.98 34.62
N GLY A 955 -16.69 -23.78 33.58
CA GLY A 955 -17.91 -24.59 33.47
C GLY A 955 -17.79 -25.68 32.42
N ARG A 956 -18.56 -26.76 32.58
CA ARG A 956 -18.56 -27.88 31.63
C ARG A 956 -19.92 -27.98 30.96
N ALA A 957 -20.00 -27.61 29.69
CA ALA A 957 -21.25 -27.62 28.94
C ALA A 957 -21.01 -27.62 27.43
N LYS A 958 -22.02 -28.09 26.68
CA LYS A 958 -22.09 -27.79 25.24
C LYS A 958 -22.48 -26.33 25.01
N LEU A 959 -23.42 -25.82 25.81
CA LEU A 959 -23.96 -24.47 25.70
C LEU A 959 -23.71 -23.68 26.98
N LEU A 960 -23.11 -22.51 26.82
CA LEU A 960 -22.76 -21.59 27.88
C LEU A 960 -23.50 -20.26 27.64
N ARG A 961 -24.14 -19.69 28.65
CA ARG A 961 -24.93 -18.46 28.51
C ARG A 961 -24.54 -17.43 29.54
N GLN A 962 -24.41 -16.18 29.12
CA GLN A 962 -24.43 -15.04 30.02
C GLN A 962 -25.80 -14.98 30.70
N VAL A 963 -25.79 -14.72 32.00
CA VAL A 963 -27.01 -14.65 32.82
C VAL A 963 -27.12 -13.30 33.52
N PRO A 964 -28.33 -12.73 33.63
CA PRO A 964 -28.56 -11.49 34.37
C PRO A 964 -28.51 -11.74 35.88
N LEU A 965 -27.31 -12.01 36.39
CA LEU A 965 -27.03 -12.15 37.81
C LEU A 965 -25.97 -11.12 38.20
N ASN A 966 -26.31 -10.25 39.15
CA ASN A 966 -25.35 -9.36 39.78
C ASN A 966 -25.05 -9.79 41.22
N ILE A 967 -23.79 -9.65 41.63
CA ILE A 967 -23.29 -10.03 42.95
C ILE A 967 -22.56 -8.82 43.54
N GLU A 968 -23.00 -8.37 44.71
CA GLU A 968 -22.46 -7.18 45.39
C GLU A 968 -22.20 -7.46 46.87
N GLY A 969 -21.51 -6.52 47.54
CA GLY A 969 -21.30 -6.55 48.98
C GLY A 969 -20.32 -7.63 49.45
N LEU A 970 -19.40 -8.05 48.58
CA LEU A 970 -18.38 -9.04 48.91
C LEU A 970 -17.30 -8.41 49.80
N THR A 971 -16.99 -9.04 50.92
CA THR A 971 -15.89 -8.64 51.81
C THR A 971 -14.66 -9.55 51.70
N ALA A 972 -14.80 -10.68 51.01
CA ALA A 972 -13.74 -11.66 50.75
C ALA A 972 -14.01 -12.38 49.41
N PRO A 973 -12.99 -13.03 48.83
CA PRO A 973 -13.18 -13.85 47.63
C PRO A 973 -14.29 -14.91 47.84
N THR A 974 -15.23 -14.97 46.91
CA THR A 974 -16.43 -15.82 47.01
C THR A 974 -16.64 -16.56 45.69
N ASP A 975 -16.87 -17.87 45.79
CA ASP A 975 -17.21 -18.72 44.66
C ASP A 975 -18.75 -18.78 44.52
N VAL A 976 -19.26 -18.55 43.31
CA VAL A 976 -20.69 -18.56 42.95
C VAL A 976 -20.93 -19.60 41.86
N HIS A 977 -21.61 -20.68 42.20
CA HIS A 977 -21.95 -21.75 41.28
C HIS A 977 -23.38 -21.56 40.76
N VAL A 978 -23.52 -21.28 39.46
CA VAL A 978 -24.81 -21.22 38.79
C VAL A 978 -25.07 -22.57 38.12
N GLU A 979 -25.84 -23.44 38.79
CA GLU A 979 -26.07 -24.82 38.34
C GLU A 979 -27.14 -24.91 37.26
N THR A 980 -28.17 -24.07 37.34
CA THR A 980 -29.29 -24.08 36.40
C THR A 980 -29.79 -22.66 36.21
N TRP A 981 -29.98 -22.27 34.95
CA TRP A 981 -30.60 -21.01 34.58
C TRP A 981 -31.62 -21.23 33.46
N THR A 982 -32.89 -21.37 33.85
CA THR A 982 -34.01 -21.57 32.92
C THR A 982 -35.21 -20.71 33.34
N PRO A 983 -36.16 -20.39 32.43
CA PRO A 983 -37.36 -19.63 32.81
C PRO A 983 -38.19 -20.25 33.93
N GLY A 984 -38.14 -21.59 34.08
CA GLY A 984 -38.87 -22.32 35.11
C GLY A 984 -38.12 -22.47 36.44
N ARG A 985 -36.78 -22.48 36.40
CA ARG A 985 -35.94 -22.80 37.55
C ARG A 985 -34.57 -22.14 37.45
N ILE A 986 -34.17 -21.44 38.50
CA ILE A 986 -32.83 -20.90 38.70
C ILE A 986 -32.28 -21.48 40.01
N HIS A 987 -31.05 -22.00 39.97
CA HIS A 987 -30.38 -22.59 41.13
C HIS A 987 -28.93 -22.11 41.23
N ILE A 988 -28.60 -21.47 42.34
CA ILE A 988 -27.31 -20.81 42.60
C ILE A 988 -26.80 -21.27 43.96
N ARG A 989 -25.51 -21.59 44.06
CA ARG A 989 -24.80 -21.77 45.34
C ARG A 989 -23.75 -20.67 45.50
N VAL A 990 -23.60 -20.16 46.72
CA VAL A 990 -22.58 -19.16 47.07
C VAL A 990 -21.76 -19.67 48.24
N SER A 991 -20.43 -19.48 48.21
CA SER A 991 -19.52 -19.97 49.25
C SER A 991 -19.38 -19.04 50.45
N GLY A 992 -20.02 -17.88 50.45
CA GLY A 992 -19.84 -16.84 51.45
C GLY A 992 -20.92 -15.76 51.41
N PRO A 993 -20.80 -14.72 52.26
CA PRO A 993 -21.74 -13.62 52.30
C PRO A 993 -21.79 -12.87 50.97
N ALA A 994 -23.00 -12.63 50.45
CA ALA A 994 -23.19 -11.93 49.18
C ALA A 994 -24.61 -11.40 49.05
N ARG A 995 -24.78 -10.26 48.36
CA ARG A 995 -26.08 -9.79 47.86
C ARG A 995 -26.22 -10.19 46.40
N LEU A 996 -27.22 -11.01 46.10
CA LEU A 996 -27.54 -11.47 44.75
C LEU A 996 -28.73 -10.69 44.21
N THR A 997 -28.60 -10.17 42.99
CA THR A 997 -29.71 -9.60 42.23
C THR A 997 -29.92 -10.43 40.96
N VAL A 998 -31.03 -11.17 40.92
CA VAL A 998 -31.45 -12.01 39.80
C VAL A 998 -32.37 -11.19 38.90
N GLY A 999 -31.90 -10.86 37.70
CA GLY A 999 -32.67 -10.18 36.65
C GLY A 999 -33.22 -11.13 35.58
N GLY A 1000 -33.76 -10.57 34.50
CA GLY A 1000 -34.32 -11.34 33.38
C GLY A 1000 -35.56 -12.17 33.73
N LEU A 1001 -36.20 -11.87 34.86
CA LEU A 1001 -37.44 -12.50 35.28
C LEU A 1001 -38.62 -11.82 34.59
N ARG A 1002 -39.72 -12.55 34.40
CA ARG A 1002 -40.99 -11.94 33.96
C ARG A 1002 -41.36 -10.79 34.91
N PRO A 1003 -41.58 -9.55 34.42
CA PRO A 1003 -42.05 -8.45 35.26
C PRO A 1003 -43.33 -8.85 35.99
N ASP A 1004 -43.38 -8.58 37.29
CA ASP A 1004 -44.47 -8.97 38.19
C ASP A 1004 -44.73 -10.48 38.32
N GLY A 1005 -43.85 -11.31 37.78
CA GLY A 1005 -43.90 -12.75 37.94
C GLY A 1005 -43.78 -13.16 39.40
N ARG A 1006 -44.51 -14.21 39.80
CA ARG A 1006 -44.43 -14.80 41.14
C ARG A 1006 -43.48 -15.99 41.12
N TYR A 1007 -42.54 -15.98 42.05
CA TYR A 1007 -41.53 -17.02 42.19
C TYR A 1007 -41.53 -17.56 43.61
N ARG A 1008 -41.36 -18.87 43.76
CA ARG A 1008 -41.00 -19.46 45.05
C ARG A 1008 -39.48 -19.30 45.20
N LEU A 1009 -39.08 -18.44 46.12
CA LEU A 1009 -37.69 -18.18 46.48
C LEU A 1009 -37.33 -19.01 47.72
N THR A 1010 -36.36 -19.90 47.58
CA THR A 1010 -35.75 -20.62 48.69
C THR A 1010 -34.32 -20.13 48.88
N ALA A 1011 -34.00 -19.54 50.04
CA ALA A 1011 -32.67 -19.05 50.37
C ALA A 1011 -32.35 -19.38 51.84
N GLY A 1012 -31.13 -19.87 52.11
CA GLY A 1012 -30.70 -20.21 53.48
C GLY A 1012 -31.60 -21.23 54.19
N GLY A 1013 -32.24 -22.13 53.44
CA GLY A 1013 -33.18 -23.14 53.97
C GLY A 1013 -34.60 -22.64 54.22
N ARG A 1014 -34.91 -21.36 53.96
CA ARG A 1014 -36.25 -20.78 54.11
C ARG A 1014 -36.88 -20.52 52.75
N SER A 1015 -38.14 -20.90 52.57
CA SER A 1015 -38.89 -20.68 51.33
C SER A 1015 -39.98 -19.62 51.51
N ARG A 1016 -40.09 -18.68 50.57
CA ARG A 1016 -41.14 -17.65 50.54
C ARG A 1016 -41.61 -17.38 49.11
N LEU A 1017 -42.83 -16.86 48.98
CA LEU A 1017 -43.28 -16.30 47.71
C LEU A 1017 -42.67 -14.91 47.53
N ALA A 1018 -42.11 -14.63 46.35
CA ALA A 1018 -41.55 -13.33 45.99
C ALA A 1018 -42.09 -12.89 44.63
N ARG A 1019 -42.31 -11.58 44.47
CA ARG A 1019 -42.72 -10.95 43.21
C ARG A 1019 -41.50 -10.27 42.60
N ALA A 1020 -41.23 -10.51 41.32
CA ALA A 1020 -40.13 -9.86 40.62
C ALA A 1020 -40.50 -8.42 40.26
N GLU A 1021 -39.91 -7.46 40.96
CA GLU A 1021 -40.11 -6.03 40.72
C GLU A 1021 -39.30 -5.61 39.51
N ASN A 1022 -39.97 -5.07 38.49
CA ASN A 1022 -39.38 -4.71 37.19
C ASN A 1022 -38.52 -5.83 36.58
N GLY A 1023 -38.92 -7.09 36.80
CA GLY A 1023 -38.21 -8.26 36.28
C GLY A 1023 -36.95 -8.66 37.08
N SER A 1024 -36.81 -8.19 38.32
CA SER A 1024 -35.67 -8.49 39.19
C SER A 1024 -36.07 -8.94 40.60
N LEU A 1025 -35.19 -9.72 41.25
CA LEU A 1025 -35.31 -10.14 42.66
C LEU A 1025 -33.96 -10.05 43.36
N SER A 1026 -33.90 -9.35 44.50
CA SER A 1026 -32.73 -9.30 45.38
C SER A 1026 -32.83 -10.33 46.52
N VAL A 1027 -31.70 -10.96 46.85
CA VAL A 1027 -31.54 -11.92 47.95
C VAL A 1027 -30.20 -11.67 48.64
N THR A 1028 -30.21 -11.46 49.95
CA THR A 1028 -28.99 -11.37 50.75
C THR A 1028 -28.70 -12.72 51.40
N MET A 1029 -27.46 -13.18 51.28
CA MET A 1029 -26.91 -14.36 51.93
C MET A 1029 -25.86 -13.92 52.95
N ASP A 1030 -25.99 -14.33 54.21
CA ASP A 1030 -25.05 -13.95 55.27
C ASP A 1030 -23.90 -14.97 55.45
N ARG A 1031 -23.99 -16.11 54.77
CA ARG A 1031 -23.04 -17.23 54.81
C ARG A 1031 -23.19 -18.10 53.58
N GLU A 1032 -22.36 -19.13 53.45
CA GLU A 1032 -22.52 -20.17 52.44
C GLU A 1032 -23.94 -20.74 52.40
N GLY A 1033 -24.48 -20.93 51.19
CA GLY A 1033 -25.75 -21.60 51.00
C GLY A 1033 -26.29 -21.53 49.58
N THR A 1034 -27.55 -21.91 49.42
CA THR A 1034 -28.21 -22.06 48.11
C THR A 1034 -29.38 -21.09 47.96
N VAL A 1035 -29.51 -20.52 46.76
CA VAL A 1035 -30.65 -19.74 46.31
C VAL A 1035 -31.34 -20.50 45.17
N GLU A 1036 -32.62 -20.84 45.36
CA GLU A 1036 -33.46 -21.47 44.33
C GLU A 1036 -34.68 -20.59 44.05
N LEU A 1037 -34.93 -20.30 42.77
CA LEU A 1037 -36.15 -19.65 42.29
C LEU A 1037 -36.90 -20.61 41.39
N ARG A 1038 -38.19 -20.84 41.67
CA ARG A 1038 -39.09 -21.58 40.79
C ARG A 1038 -40.28 -20.72 40.39
N SER A 1039 -40.50 -20.56 39.09
CA SER A 1039 -41.66 -19.81 38.61
C SER A 1039 -42.95 -20.49 39.09
N GLN A 1040 -43.94 -19.67 39.46
CA GLN A 1040 -45.28 -20.17 39.78
C GLN A 1040 -46.19 -19.92 38.58
N PRO A 1041 -46.99 -20.91 38.16
CA PRO A 1041 -47.99 -20.67 37.13
C PRO A 1041 -48.93 -19.56 37.60
N ALA A 1042 -49.31 -18.67 36.68
CA ALA A 1042 -50.41 -17.76 36.94
C ALA A 1042 -51.63 -18.62 37.28
N ARG A 1043 -52.28 -18.37 38.42
CA ARG A 1043 -53.61 -18.98 38.66
C ARG A 1043 -54.49 -18.61 37.47
N PRO A 1044 -55.23 -19.56 36.87
CA PRO A 1044 -56.27 -19.21 35.91
C PRO A 1044 -57.17 -18.17 36.59
N ILE A 1045 -57.43 -17.06 35.89
CA ILE A 1045 -58.53 -16.18 36.26
C ILE A 1045 -59.76 -17.08 36.14
N GLY A 1046 -60.41 -17.36 37.27
CA GLY A 1046 -61.59 -18.22 37.28
C GLY A 1046 -62.65 -17.63 36.36
N ASP A 1047 -63.17 -18.49 35.47
CA ASP A 1047 -64.42 -18.26 34.77
C ASP A 1047 -65.48 -17.85 35.79
N GLY A 1048 -65.90 -16.60 35.68
CA GLY A 1048 -66.81 -15.97 36.62
C GLY A 1048 -67.46 -14.75 36.01
N GLN A 1049 -68.02 -14.87 34.81
CA GLN A 1049 -69.32 -14.30 34.42
C GLN A 1049 -69.67 -14.67 32.97
N THR A 1050 -70.57 -15.64 32.85
CA THR A 1050 -71.43 -15.87 31.69
C THR A 1050 -72.45 -14.73 31.50
N THR A 1051 -72.84 -14.50 30.24
CA THR A 1051 -73.94 -13.66 29.68
C THR A 1051 -73.67 -12.15 29.63
N ARG A 1052 -73.78 -11.43 28.50
CA ARG A 1052 -74.57 -11.58 27.26
C ARG A 1052 -73.79 -11.04 26.07
#